data_AF-A0A4Q2Y2I8-F1
#
_entry.id   AF-A0A4Q2Y2I8-F1
#
_cell.length_a   1.000
_cell.length_b   1.000
_cell.length_c   1.000
_cell.angle_alpha   90.00
_cell.angle_beta   90.00
_cell.angle_gamma   90.00
#
_symmetry.space_group_name_H-M   'P 1'
#
loop_
_entity.id
_entity.type
_entity.pdbx_description
1 polymer ?
#
loop_
_entity_poly.entity_id
_entity_poly.type
_entity_poly.pdbx_seq_one_letter_code
_entity_poly.pdbx_strand_id
1 'polypeptide(L)'
;MKFRHLFPIVAAVPAAHAWTPSTEPPITQLDAFVCTEKDFEITAWATSPMFHNPANMDIDHLGRIWITEGVNYRHKSDRRPEGDRVVMLEDTNGDGKADKSTVFYQDPELTTPLGIAVFDNVVVVSQPPNLLKLTDVDRNGKLELDKGDKREVILTGFNGYNHDHSLHSVTGGPDGKWYFNQGNMCAQFTDASGKTFRIGSPYEDRRFGKEAVDSKAIAGQKSDDGFVYVGGFTVRMNPDATHAEIIGHNYRNSYEQTINTLGDLYQNDNDDPPACRVTHILERGNAGFASRDGKRSWKADQRPGQDTATAEWRQWDPDTMPAGDVYGGGSPTGIAFYENGAMGDAFNGTLLSCEPGKNVVFSYRPEIKGAGRTLDRKDFLTTNTSGVFAGSDFVGGNIKDLEKQKKEDIQHLLFRPSDITVGPDGALYVSDWTDPRVGGHGTQDDGAGGIIYRLAPKGFKSVVPKIDLNTIDGAITALKSPAVNTRWLGFQKLKSEGAKAYDAVAAVLEDKNPFIASRAIWLLPHLGEKGLAKLDTFIASKDEAQRLIAFRAIRRTDGKVDALPYAKKLAKDPSPSIRAEAAQEMRYRSFDEAKEVLLEVAKGYDGSDRAYLFSIGAGAGQNTAQLWTALSEALKPGEPSKWSDTFARLTWRLMPEAAV
;
A
#
# COMPACT_ATOMS: atom_id res chain seq x y z
N MET A 1 -32.49 -16.14 -36.05
CA MET A 1 -33.16 -15.42 -34.95
C MET A 1 -32.17 -14.37 -34.44
N LYS A 2 -32.38 -13.08 -34.73
CA LYS A 2 -31.43 -12.00 -34.41
C LYS A 2 -31.64 -11.56 -32.95
N PHE A 3 -30.62 -11.70 -32.10
CA PHE A 3 -30.64 -11.13 -30.75
C PHE A 3 -30.33 -9.63 -30.84
N ARG A 4 -31.33 -8.80 -30.52
CA ARG A 4 -31.19 -7.36 -30.33
C ARG A 4 -30.53 -7.10 -28.97
N HIS A 5 -29.37 -6.46 -28.97
CA HIS A 5 -28.81 -5.85 -27.76
C HIS A 5 -29.62 -4.59 -27.44
N LEU A 6 -30.40 -4.63 -26.35
CA LEU A 6 -31.00 -3.45 -25.75
C LEU A 6 -29.95 -2.81 -24.82
N PHE A 7 -29.37 -1.70 -25.27
CA PHE A 7 -28.72 -0.75 -24.36
C PHE A 7 -29.82 -0.03 -23.56
N PRO A 8 -29.71 0.07 -22.23
CA PRO A 8 -30.58 0.98 -21.50
C PRO A 8 -30.19 2.41 -21.88
N ILE A 9 -31.17 3.17 -22.38
CA ILE A 9 -31.06 4.62 -22.57
C ILE A 9 -30.99 5.22 -21.17
N VAL A 10 -29.82 5.71 -20.76
CA VAL A 10 -29.68 6.56 -19.58
C VAL A 10 -30.36 7.88 -19.91
N ALA A 11 -31.51 8.14 -19.29
CA ALA A 11 -32.16 9.44 -19.37
C ALA A 11 -31.25 10.46 -18.68
N ALA A 12 -30.92 11.55 -19.39
CA ALA A 12 -30.23 12.69 -18.80
C ALA A 12 -31.10 13.25 -17.67
N VAL A 13 -30.64 13.08 -16.43
CA VAL A 13 -31.20 13.75 -15.27
C VAL A 13 -30.89 15.25 -15.45
N PRO A 14 -31.86 16.17 -15.29
CA PRO A 14 -31.56 17.60 -15.31
C PRO A 14 -30.51 17.88 -14.23
N ALA A 15 -29.67 18.90 -14.41
CA ALA A 15 -28.75 19.37 -13.37
C ALA A 15 -29.53 19.75 -12.10
N ALA A 16 -29.80 18.76 -11.26
CA ALA A 16 -30.33 18.91 -9.93
C ALA A 16 -29.28 19.66 -9.11
N HIS A 17 -29.75 20.51 -8.20
CA HIS A 17 -28.92 21.39 -7.38
C HIS A 17 -27.66 20.65 -6.89
N ALA A 18 -26.48 21.14 -7.29
CA ALA A 18 -25.23 20.62 -6.78
C ALA A 18 -25.31 20.62 -5.25
N TRP A 19 -25.16 19.45 -4.64
CA TRP A 19 -25.21 19.32 -3.19
C TRP A 19 -24.18 20.26 -2.55
N THR A 20 -24.60 20.96 -1.50
CA THR A 20 -23.74 21.82 -0.68
C THR A 20 -23.92 21.49 0.80
N PRO A 21 -22.85 21.53 1.61
CA PRO A 21 -22.96 21.33 3.04
C PRO A 21 -23.84 22.41 3.70
N SER A 22 -24.51 22.03 4.78
CA SER A 22 -25.43 22.92 5.51
C SER A 22 -24.75 23.82 6.54
N THR A 23 -23.47 23.56 6.83
CA THR A 23 -22.64 24.31 7.79
C THR A 23 -21.25 24.56 7.23
N GLU A 24 -20.55 25.55 7.77
CA GLU A 24 -19.13 25.74 7.47
C GLU A 24 -18.29 24.66 8.18
N PRO A 25 -17.30 24.07 7.50
CA PRO A 25 -16.43 23.09 8.12
C PRO A 25 -15.46 23.72 9.13
N PRO A 26 -15.07 23.00 10.19
CA PRO A 26 -13.99 23.44 11.05
C PRO A 26 -12.67 23.46 10.27
N ILE A 27 -11.80 24.41 10.60
CA ILE A 27 -10.47 24.55 9.99
C ILE A 27 -9.43 24.48 11.11
N THR A 28 -8.46 23.57 10.97
CA THR A 28 -7.30 23.51 11.86
C THR A 28 -6.37 24.69 11.58
N GLN A 29 -6.10 25.50 12.61
CA GLN A 29 -5.20 26.66 12.53
C GLN A 29 -3.76 26.20 12.29
N LEU A 30 -3.02 26.91 11.43
CA LEU A 30 -1.65 26.54 11.06
C LEU A 30 -0.65 26.66 12.21
N ASP A 31 -0.90 27.56 13.17
CA ASP A 31 -0.06 27.75 14.36
C ASP A 31 -0.25 26.67 15.43
N ALA A 32 -1.25 25.79 15.29
CA ALA A 32 -1.44 24.62 16.16
C ALA A 32 -0.46 23.48 15.86
N PHE A 33 0.20 23.50 14.70
CA PHE A 33 1.10 22.42 14.30
C PHE A 33 2.47 22.51 14.96
N VAL A 34 2.96 21.35 15.39
CA VAL A 34 4.35 21.11 15.78
C VAL A 34 4.95 20.12 14.80
N CYS A 35 5.99 20.55 14.10
CA CYS A 35 6.80 19.71 13.21
C CYS A 35 8.19 19.51 13.82
N THR A 36 8.72 18.29 13.74
CA THR A 36 10.07 17.99 14.23
C THR A 36 11.16 18.67 13.39
N GLU A 37 10.90 18.90 12.11
CA GLU A 37 11.80 19.58 11.18
C GLU A 37 11.53 21.10 11.21
N LYS A 38 12.30 21.83 12.03
CA LYS A 38 12.09 23.27 12.31
C LYS A 38 12.25 24.20 11.11
N ASP A 39 12.94 23.74 10.07
CA ASP A 39 13.17 24.50 8.85
C ASP A 39 12.07 24.32 7.81
N PHE A 40 11.08 23.47 8.09
CA PHE A 40 9.91 23.31 7.23
C PHE A 40 8.84 24.34 7.57
N GLU A 41 8.07 24.71 6.56
CA GLU A 41 6.84 25.50 6.68
C GLU A 41 5.64 24.64 6.28
N ILE A 42 4.51 24.89 6.95
CA ILE A 42 3.24 24.25 6.68
C ILE A 42 2.31 25.33 6.13
N THR A 43 1.75 25.10 4.95
CA THR A 43 0.87 26.04 4.27
C THR A 43 -0.42 25.35 3.86
N ALA A 44 -1.56 26.02 3.98
CA ALA A 44 -2.80 25.54 3.37
C ALA A 44 -2.68 25.72 1.85
N TRP A 45 -2.62 24.62 1.11
CA TRP A 45 -2.51 24.60 -0.34
C TRP A 45 -3.89 24.66 -1.01
N ALA A 46 -4.87 23.92 -0.47
CA ALA A 46 -6.26 23.98 -0.89
C ALA A 46 -7.20 23.74 0.31
N THR A 47 -8.40 24.29 0.25
CA THR A 47 -9.45 24.08 1.27
C THR A 47 -10.81 23.88 0.61
N SER A 48 -11.75 23.24 1.31
CA SER A 48 -13.17 23.33 0.96
C SER A 48 -13.59 24.81 0.78
N PRO A 49 -14.48 25.13 -0.17
CA PRO A 49 -15.31 24.24 -0.98
C PRO A 49 -14.69 23.82 -2.34
N MET A 50 -13.37 23.94 -2.55
CA MET A 50 -12.75 23.44 -3.80
C MET A 50 -12.92 21.92 -3.96
N PHE A 51 -12.99 21.21 -2.84
CA PHE A 51 -13.25 19.78 -2.69
C PHE A 51 -13.90 19.54 -1.32
N HIS A 52 -14.40 18.32 -1.08
CA HIS A 52 -15.04 17.92 0.17
C HIS A 52 -14.54 16.54 0.62
N ASN A 53 -14.36 16.37 1.94
CA ASN A 53 -14.11 15.06 2.55
C ASN A 53 -13.04 14.23 1.82
N PRO A 54 -11.78 14.69 1.78
CA PRO A 54 -10.72 14.02 1.02
C PRO A 54 -10.45 12.62 1.60
N ALA A 55 -10.93 11.58 0.90
CA ALA A 55 -10.77 10.19 1.33
C ALA A 55 -9.41 9.62 0.94
N ASN A 56 -8.91 9.98 -0.23
CA ASN A 56 -7.60 9.58 -0.76
C ASN A 56 -7.14 10.64 -1.78
N MET A 57 -5.83 10.78 -2.01
CA MET A 57 -5.30 11.66 -3.05
C MET A 57 -4.09 11.08 -3.80
N ASP A 58 -3.88 11.57 -5.03
CA ASP A 58 -2.64 11.35 -5.78
C ASP A 58 -2.22 12.66 -6.49
N ILE A 59 -0.94 12.76 -6.84
CA ILE A 59 -0.38 13.93 -7.53
C ILE A 59 0.23 13.48 -8.85
N ASP A 60 -0.33 13.98 -9.95
CA ASP A 60 0.12 13.58 -11.28
C ASP A 60 1.44 14.25 -11.68
N HIS A 61 1.98 13.84 -12.83
CA HIS A 61 3.25 14.35 -13.36
C HIS A 61 3.24 15.84 -13.73
N LEU A 62 2.08 16.50 -13.74
CA LEU A 62 1.91 17.94 -13.95
C LEU A 62 1.78 18.72 -12.63
N GLY A 63 1.76 18.03 -11.49
CA GLY A 63 1.61 18.62 -10.16
C GLY A 63 0.18 18.94 -9.76
N ARG A 64 -0.81 18.39 -10.48
CA ARG A 64 -2.23 18.55 -10.13
C ARG A 64 -2.58 17.52 -9.06
N ILE A 65 -3.34 17.93 -8.05
CA ILE A 65 -3.76 17.03 -6.96
C ILE A 65 -5.15 16.49 -7.28
N TRP A 66 -5.27 15.17 -7.30
CA TRP A 66 -6.49 14.43 -7.58
C TRP A 66 -7.02 13.82 -6.29
N ILE A 67 -8.33 13.92 -6.05
CA ILE A 67 -8.93 13.55 -4.77
C ILE A 67 -10.19 12.73 -5.03
N THR A 68 -10.37 11.65 -4.27
CA THR A 68 -11.67 11.02 -4.10
C THR A 68 -12.40 11.65 -2.93
N GLU A 69 -13.63 12.08 -3.15
CA GLU A 69 -14.47 12.64 -2.10
C GLU A 69 -15.27 11.55 -1.37
N GLY A 70 -15.46 11.70 -0.07
CA GLY A 70 -16.24 10.81 0.79
C GLY A 70 -17.49 11.45 1.37
N VAL A 71 -18.28 12.18 0.57
CA VAL A 71 -19.48 12.88 1.08
C VAL A 71 -20.58 11.89 1.46
N ASN A 72 -20.70 10.79 0.72
CA ASN A 72 -21.70 9.75 0.98
C ASN A 72 -21.25 8.69 2.01
N TYR A 73 -20.29 9.02 2.87
CA TYR A 73 -19.67 8.02 3.73
C TYR A 73 -20.63 7.47 4.79
N ARG A 74 -20.74 6.13 4.87
CA ARG A 74 -21.53 5.38 5.85
C ARG A 74 -23.01 5.81 5.92
N HIS A 75 -23.43 6.31 7.09
CA HIS A 75 -24.80 6.73 7.38
C HIS A 75 -25.23 7.98 6.63
N LYS A 76 -24.33 8.58 5.85
CA LYS A 76 -24.55 9.78 5.03
C LYS A 76 -24.70 9.44 3.54
N SER A 77 -24.99 8.17 3.23
CA SER A 77 -25.01 7.63 1.87
C SER A 77 -26.00 8.26 0.89
N ASP A 78 -26.92 9.08 1.39
CA ASP A 78 -27.92 9.81 0.63
C ASP A 78 -27.64 11.33 0.52
N ARG A 79 -26.50 11.83 1.06
CA ARG A 79 -26.16 13.26 1.00
C ARG A 79 -26.11 13.78 -0.43
N ARG A 80 -25.46 13.03 -1.32
CA ARG A 80 -25.25 13.38 -2.72
C ARG A 80 -25.76 12.24 -3.62
N PRO A 81 -27.04 12.25 -4.02
CA PRO A 81 -27.65 11.17 -4.80
C PRO A 81 -26.98 10.88 -6.14
N GLU A 82 -26.31 11.86 -6.73
CA GLU A 82 -25.55 11.74 -7.97
C GLU A 82 -24.24 10.94 -7.80
N GLY A 83 -23.88 10.59 -6.56
CA GLY A 83 -22.65 9.90 -6.19
C GLY A 83 -21.51 10.86 -5.85
N ASP A 84 -20.50 10.31 -5.18
CA ASP A 84 -19.24 11.00 -4.86
C ASP A 84 -18.42 11.30 -6.11
N ARG A 85 -17.40 12.16 -5.97
CA ARG A 85 -16.65 12.73 -7.09
C ARG A 85 -15.18 12.34 -7.02
N VAL A 86 -14.58 12.27 -8.21
CA VAL A 86 -13.15 12.47 -8.40
C VAL A 86 -12.95 13.93 -8.83
N VAL A 87 -12.16 14.68 -8.07
CA VAL A 87 -11.87 16.09 -8.34
C VAL A 87 -10.38 16.31 -8.55
N MET A 88 -10.05 17.22 -9.45
CA MET A 88 -8.68 17.62 -9.79
C MET A 88 -8.49 19.09 -9.45
N LEU A 89 -7.47 19.39 -8.64
CA LEU A 89 -7.11 20.72 -8.19
C LEU A 89 -5.80 21.19 -8.83
N GLU A 90 -5.75 22.46 -9.19
CA GLU A 90 -4.62 23.05 -9.90
C GLU A 90 -4.22 24.40 -9.28
N ASP A 91 -2.91 24.65 -9.19
CA ASP A 91 -2.30 25.96 -8.99
C ASP A 91 -1.89 26.48 -10.38
N THR A 92 -2.73 27.32 -10.99
CA THR A 92 -2.54 27.74 -12.39
C THR A 92 -1.61 28.94 -12.53
N ASN A 93 -1.33 29.64 -11.43
CA ASN A 93 -0.48 30.83 -11.41
C ASN A 93 0.90 30.58 -10.76
N GLY A 94 1.11 29.44 -10.11
CA GLY A 94 2.36 29.01 -9.48
C GLY A 94 2.67 29.71 -8.15
N ASP A 95 1.67 30.27 -7.47
CA ASP A 95 1.85 30.99 -6.19
C ASP A 95 1.93 30.05 -4.97
N GLY A 96 1.77 28.74 -5.19
CA GLY A 96 1.80 27.72 -4.17
C GLY A 96 0.46 27.45 -3.52
N LYS A 97 -0.66 27.85 -4.14
CA LYS A 97 -2.02 27.56 -3.71
C LYS A 97 -2.87 27.12 -4.90
N ALA A 98 -3.80 26.20 -4.67
CA ALA A 98 -4.77 25.85 -5.68
C ALA A 98 -5.72 27.03 -5.93
N ASP A 99 -6.00 27.31 -7.20
CA ASP A 99 -6.93 28.35 -7.65
C ASP A 99 -8.05 27.81 -8.57
N LYS A 100 -7.94 26.55 -8.98
CA LYS A 100 -8.92 25.89 -9.85
C LYS A 100 -9.28 24.50 -9.34
N SER A 101 -10.57 24.16 -9.45
CA SER A 101 -11.12 22.83 -9.17
C SER A 101 -11.95 22.35 -10.37
N THR A 102 -11.72 21.12 -10.78
CA THR A 102 -12.43 20.45 -11.88
C THR A 102 -12.98 19.12 -11.39
N VAL A 103 -14.29 18.90 -11.52
CA VAL A 103 -14.87 17.55 -11.34
C VAL A 103 -14.49 16.72 -12.57
N PHE A 104 -13.61 15.75 -12.37
CA PHE A 104 -13.17 14.85 -13.43
C PHE A 104 -14.25 13.83 -13.76
N TYR A 105 -14.79 13.18 -12.71
CA TYR A 105 -15.79 12.14 -12.85
C TYR A 105 -16.72 12.10 -11.64
N GLN A 106 -17.99 11.80 -11.87
CA GLN A 106 -19.03 11.63 -10.86
C GLN A 106 -20.00 10.56 -11.34
N ASP A 107 -20.36 9.63 -10.46
CA ASP A 107 -21.26 8.53 -10.79
C ASP A 107 -21.90 7.97 -9.51
N PRO A 108 -23.19 7.58 -9.53
CA PRO A 108 -23.85 6.99 -8.36
C PRO A 108 -23.18 5.74 -7.78
N GLU A 109 -22.35 5.03 -8.56
CA GLU A 109 -21.54 3.93 -8.05
C GLU A 109 -20.47 4.41 -7.06
N LEU A 110 -19.97 5.64 -7.20
CA LEU A 110 -19.00 6.23 -6.28
C LEU A 110 -19.72 6.58 -4.97
N THR A 111 -19.51 5.76 -3.95
CA THR A 111 -20.05 5.93 -2.60
C THR A 111 -18.88 5.85 -1.64
N THR A 112 -18.12 6.94 -1.60
CA THR A 112 -16.85 7.12 -0.88
C THR A 112 -15.74 6.20 -1.40
N PRO A 113 -15.27 6.42 -2.64
CA PRO A 113 -14.10 5.70 -3.16
C PRO A 113 -12.86 5.98 -2.32
N LEU A 114 -12.20 4.93 -1.84
CA LEU A 114 -11.12 5.01 -0.84
C LEU A 114 -9.71 4.84 -1.42
N GLY A 115 -9.58 4.84 -2.76
CA GLY A 115 -8.31 4.74 -3.45
C GLY A 115 -8.32 5.46 -4.79
N ILE A 116 -7.24 6.17 -5.10
CA ILE A 116 -7.00 6.79 -6.41
C ILE A 116 -5.53 6.66 -6.81
N ALA A 117 -5.28 6.49 -8.11
CA ALA A 117 -3.95 6.58 -8.69
C ALA A 117 -4.02 7.15 -10.11
N VAL A 118 -3.12 8.07 -10.44
CA VAL A 118 -3.11 8.80 -11.70
C VAL A 118 -1.85 8.49 -12.48
N PHE A 119 -2.03 7.73 -13.55
CA PHE A 119 -1.00 7.39 -14.52
C PHE A 119 -1.27 8.15 -15.81
N ASP A 120 -0.81 9.40 -15.84
CA ASP A 120 -0.94 10.29 -16.98
C ASP A 120 -2.43 10.54 -17.35
N ASN A 121 -2.95 9.84 -18.36
CA ASN A 121 -4.35 9.95 -18.79
C ASN A 121 -5.24 8.79 -18.32
N VAL A 122 -4.70 7.92 -17.47
CA VAL A 122 -5.42 6.81 -16.84
C VAL A 122 -5.55 7.09 -15.35
N VAL A 123 -6.77 7.14 -14.84
CA VAL A 123 -7.10 7.27 -13.42
C VAL A 123 -7.69 5.95 -12.94
N VAL A 124 -7.08 5.32 -11.95
CA VAL A 124 -7.57 4.10 -11.31
C VAL A 124 -8.28 4.49 -10.03
N VAL A 125 -9.50 4.00 -9.81
CA VAL A 125 -10.34 4.34 -8.66
C VAL A 125 -10.83 3.06 -7.98
N SER A 126 -10.67 2.99 -6.67
CA SER A 126 -11.13 1.88 -5.84
C SER A 126 -12.52 2.18 -5.26
N GLN A 127 -13.53 1.50 -5.78
CA GLN A 127 -14.93 1.60 -5.34
C GLN A 127 -15.54 0.20 -5.35
N PRO A 128 -15.60 -0.49 -4.20
CA PRO A 128 -16.19 -1.82 -4.14
C PRO A 128 -17.62 -1.84 -4.73
N PRO A 129 -17.97 -2.87 -5.51
CA PRO A 129 -17.22 -4.12 -5.66
C PRO A 129 -16.14 -4.11 -6.74
N ASN A 130 -15.80 -2.94 -7.30
CA ASN A 130 -15.02 -2.80 -8.51
C ASN A 130 -13.69 -2.04 -8.30
N LEU A 131 -12.67 -2.47 -9.03
CA LEU A 131 -11.53 -1.62 -9.34
C LEU A 131 -11.75 -1.01 -10.72
N LEU A 132 -11.89 0.31 -10.77
CA LEU A 132 -12.24 1.05 -11.98
C LEU A 132 -10.99 1.61 -12.64
N LYS A 133 -10.92 1.52 -13.95
CA LYS A 133 -9.94 2.21 -14.79
C LYS A 133 -10.68 3.20 -15.68
N LEU A 134 -10.38 4.47 -15.48
CA LEU A 134 -10.95 5.60 -16.20
C LEU A 134 -9.88 6.16 -17.13
N THR A 135 -10.13 6.24 -18.43
CA THR A 135 -9.18 6.77 -19.41
C THR A 135 -9.73 8.01 -20.06
N ASP A 136 -9.09 9.15 -19.80
CA ASP A 136 -9.29 10.43 -20.46
C ASP A 136 -8.50 10.41 -21.78
N VAL A 137 -9.17 10.10 -22.88
CA VAL A 137 -8.53 9.83 -24.17
C VAL A 137 -8.02 11.12 -24.81
N ASP A 138 -8.75 12.22 -24.67
CA ASP A 138 -8.38 13.52 -25.25
C ASP A 138 -7.57 14.41 -24.29
N ARG A 139 -7.41 13.98 -23.03
CA ARG A 139 -6.62 14.64 -21.97
C ARG A 139 -7.17 16.01 -21.60
N ASN A 140 -8.49 16.19 -21.69
CA ASN A 140 -9.13 17.46 -21.41
C ASN A 140 -9.40 17.70 -19.91
N GLY A 141 -9.16 16.69 -19.06
CA GLY A 141 -9.35 16.77 -17.62
C GLY A 141 -10.78 16.48 -17.16
N LYS A 142 -11.61 15.85 -17.99
CA LYS A 142 -12.96 15.37 -17.68
C LYS A 142 -13.19 14.01 -18.32
N LEU A 143 -13.95 13.15 -17.64
CA LEU A 143 -14.36 11.86 -18.19
C LEU A 143 -15.72 11.97 -18.89
N GLU A 144 -15.70 12.08 -20.21
CA GLU A 144 -16.87 12.24 -21.09
C GLU A 144 -17.05 10.99 -21.97
N LEU A 145 -17.76 9.99 -21.45
CA LEU A 145 -17.93 8.68 -22.10
C LEU A 145 -18.61 8.76 -23.47
N ASP A 146 -19.48 9.75 -23.68
CA ASP A 146 -20.14 10.03 -24.96
C ASP A 146 -19.21 10.66 -26.01
N LYS A 147 -18.04 11.16 -25.59
CA LYS A 147 -17.01 11.76 -26.46
C LYS A 147 -15.80 10.86 -26.70
N GLY A 148 -15.83 9.61 -26.20
CA GLY A 148 -14.84 8.59 -26.52
C GLY A 148 -13.93 8.18 -25.36
N ASP A 149 -14.11 8.79 -24.19
CA ASP A 149 -13.44 8.33 -22.96
C ASP A 149 -13.92 6.96 -22.53
N LYS A 150 -13.11 6.29 -21.72
CA LYS A 150 -13.34 4.89 -21.36
C LYS A 150 -13.49 4.72 -19.85
N ARG A 151 -14.46 3.90 -19.48
CA ARG A 151 -14.65 3.37 -18.14
C ARG A 151 -14.63 1.86 -18.21
N GLU A 152 -13.69 1.25 -17.51
CA GLU A 152 -13.48 -0.19 -17.50
C GLU A 152 -13.50 -0.70 -16.05
N VAL A 153 -14.24 -1.76 -15.78
CA VAL A 153 -14.11 -2.54 -14.53
C VAL A 153 -13.01 -3.56 -14.77
N ILE A 154 -11.82 -3.34 -14.23
CA ILE A 154 -10.65 -4.19 -14.49
C ILE A 154 -10.57 -5.39 -13.55
N LEU A 155 -11.15 -5.27 -12.35
CA LEU A 155 -11.38 -6.37 -11.40
C LEU A 155 -12.71 -6.12 -10.67
N THR A 156 -13.39 -7.20 -10.26
CA THR A 156 -14.62 -7.13 -9.48
C THR A 156 -14.69 -8.28 -8.46
N GLY A 157 -15.54 -8.13 -7.45
CA GLY A 157 -15.75 -9.13 -6.39
C GLY A 157 -15.16 -8.75 -5.04
N PHE A 158 -14.90 -7.46 -4.83
CA PHE A 158 -14.47 -6.89 -3.55
C PHE A 158 -15.68 -6.56 -2.67
N ASN A 159 -15.57 -6.83 -1.38
CA ASN A 159 -16.59 -6.51 -0.39
C ASN A 159 -16.35 -5.12 0.23
N GLY A 160 -17.34 -4.62 0.97
CA GLY A 160 -17.28 -3.35 1.70
C GLY A 160 -17.72 -2.14 0.87
N TYR A 161 -18.87 -2.20 0.20
CA TYR A 161 -19.41 -1.15 -0.70
C TYR A 161 -19.24 0.30 -0.19
N ASN A 162 -19.51 0.54 1.09
CA ASN A 162 -19.29 1.82 1.77
C ASN A 162 -18.72 1.54 3.18
N HIS A 163 -17.52 0.94 3.21
CA HIS A 163 -16.87 0.48 4.43
C HIS A 163 -15.38 0.86 4.43
N ASP A 164 -14.81 1.22 5.57
CA ASP A 164 -13.38 1.57 5.70
C ASP A 164 -12.43 0.38 5.62
N HIS A 165 -12.90 -0.84 5.91
CA HIS A 165 -12.15 -2.09 5.68
C HIS A 165 -12.28 -2.62 4.23
N SER A 166 -12.42 -1.74 3.23
CA SER A 166 -12.78 -2.12 1.86
C SER A 166 -11.59 -2.07 0.88
N LEU A 167 -11.81 -1.71 -0.39
CA LEU A 167 -10.78 -1.66 -1.45
C LEU A 167 -10.16 -0.26 -1.46
N HIS A 168 -8.83 -0.18 -1.45
CA HIS A 168 -8.09 1.06 -1.20
C HIS A 168 -7.01 1.36 -2.26
N SER A 169 -5.99 2.14 -1.88
CA SER A 169 -4.93 2.73 -2.69
C SER A 169 -4.39 1.82 -3.79
N VAL A 170 -4.04 2.44 -4.92
CA VAL A 170 -3.28 1.83 -6.00
C VAL A 170 -1.96 2.57 -6.14
N THR A 171 -0.84 1.86 -6.22
CA THR A 171 0.50 2.48 -6.32
C THR A 171 1.32 1.79 -7.40
N GLY A 172 2.02 2.58 -8.22
CA GLY A 172 2.98 2.07 -9.19
C GLY A 172 4.28 1.61 -8.52
N GLY A 173 4.61 0.33 -8.65
CA GLY A 173 5.85 -0.24 -8.12
C GLY A 173 7.07 0.04 -8.99
N PRO A 174 8.30 -0.10 -8.43
CA PRO A 174 9.54 0.10 -9.17
C PRO A 174 9.81 -0.98 -10.25
N ASP A 175 9.05 -2.08 -10.20
CA ASP A 175 9.04 -3.17 -11.19
C ASP A 175 8.05 -2.94 -12.35
N GLY A 176 7.35 -1.81 -12.33
CA GLY A 176 6.33 -1.47 -13.32
C GLY A 176 4.98 -2.18 -13.11
N LYS A 177 4.76 -2.82 -11.97
CA LYS A 177 3.46 -3.42 -11.61
C LYS A 177 2.61 -2.43 -10.81
N TRP A 178 1.32 -2.70 -10.70
CA TRP A 178 0.40 -2.00 -9.81
C TRP A 178 0.20 -2.78 -8.52
N TYR A 179 0.11 -2.05 -7.42
CA TYR A 179 -0.05 -2.57 -6.07
C TYR A 179 -1.32 -2.00 -5.47
N PHE A 180 -2.21 -2.84 -4.95
CA PHE A 180 -3.40 -2.37 -4.25
C PHE A 180 -3.74 -3.22 -3.03
N ASN A 181 -4.58 -2.72 -2.14
CA ASN A 181 -4.93 -3.39 -0.89
C ASN A 181 -6.43 -3.41 -0.63
N GLN A 182 -6.84 -4.36 0.20
CA GLN A 182 -8.20 -4.57 0.66
C GLN A 182 -8.18 -4.88 2.16
N GLY A 183 -9.11 -4.33 2.94
CA GLY A 183 -9.33 -4.71 4.34
C GLY A 183 -10.03 -6.07 4.51
N ASN A 184 -10.32 -6.45 5.75
CA ASN A 184 -10.85 -7.78 6.07
C ASN A 184 -12.32 -8.02 5.68
N MET A 185 -12.95 -7.09 4.95
CA MET A 185 -14.22 -7.35 4.26
C MET A 185 -14.11 -8.47 3.22
N CYS A 186 -12.88 -8.85 2.83
CA CYS A 186 -12.57 -10.00 1.98
C CYS A 186 -12.92 -9.78 0.50
N ALA A 187 -12.58 -10.76 -0.35
CA ALA A 187 -12.89 -10.70 -1.78
C ALA A 187 -12.83 -12.08 -2.45
N GLN A 188 -13.53 -12.19 -3.59
CA GLN A 188 -13.28 -13.23 -4.57
C GLN A 188 -13.26 -12.61 -5.97
N PHE A 189 -12.10 -12.61 -6.63
CA PHE A 189 -11.93 -12.03 -7.95
C PHE A 189 -11.12 -12.95 -8.87
N THR A 190 -11.32 -12.82 -10.18
CA THR A 190 -10.53 -13.50 -11.20
C THR A 190 -9.74 -12.46 -11.98
N ASP A 191 -8.42 -12.64 -12.08
CA ASP A 191 -7.57 -11.75 -12.85
C ASP A 191 -7.76 -11.96 -14.37
N ALA A 192 -7.21 -11.06 -15.19
CA ALA A 192 -7.33 -11.16 -16.64
C ALA A 192 -6.55 -12.35 -17.24
N SER A 193 -5.69 -13.00 -16.45
CA SER A 193 -5.04 -14.27 -16.81
C SER A 193 -5.91 -15.50 -16.54
N GLY A 194 -7.08 -15.32 -15.91
CA GLY A 194 -8.05 -16.38 -15.60
C GLY A 194 -7.82 -17.07 -14.25
N LYS A 195 -6.96 -16.53 -13.38
CA LYS A 195 -6.69 -17.08 -12.05
C LYS A 195 -7.65 -16.47 -11.03
N THR A 196 -8.39 -17.32 -10.31
CA THR A 196 -9.32 -16.90 -9.26
C THR A 196 -8.65 -16.92 -7.89
N PHE A 197 -8.78 -15.80 -7.19
CA PHE A 197 -8.36 -15.63 -5.80
C PHE A 197 -9.58 -15.66 -4.89
N ARG A 198 -9.49 -16.46 -3.83
CA ARG A 198 -10.50 -16.63 -2.78
C ARG A 198 -9.84 -16.22 -1.47
N ILE A 199 -10.26 -15.08 -0.92
CA ILE A 199 -9.73 -14.56 0.32
C ILE A 199 -10.90 -14.45 1.28
N GLY A 200 -10.97 -15.29 2.30
CA GLY A 200 -12.09 -15.34 3.25
C GLY A 200 -11.65 -15.14 4.69
N SER A 201 -12.60 -14.86 5.58
CA SER A 201 -12.32 -14.69 7.01
C SER A 201 -13.59 -14.86 7.84
N PRO A 202 -13.53 -14.88 9.19
CA PRO A 202 -14.73 -14.93 10.01
C PRO A 202 -15.44 -13.57 10.08
N TYR A 203 -14.83 -12.50 9.55
CA TYR A 203 -15.35 -11.14 9.58
C TYR A 203 -16.40 -10.92 8.48
N GLU A 204 -17.53 -10.31 8.88
CA GLU A 204 -18.57 -9.83 7.99
C GLU A 204 -19.23 -8.60 8.62
N ASP A 205 -19.45 -7.56 7.84
CA ASP A 205 -20.29 -6.43 8.21
C ASP A 205 -21.20 -6.07 7.03
N ARG A 206 -22.52 -6.22 7.20
CA ARG A 206 -23.51 -5.99 6.14
C ARG A 206 -24.31 -4.70 6.36
N ARG A 207 -23.86 -3.82 7.28
CA ARG A 207 -24.59 -2.59 7.65
C ARG A 207 -24.60 -1.53 6.54
N PHE A 208 -23.55 -1.50 5.70
CA PHE A 208 -23.28 -0.37 4.80
C PHE A 208 -23.23 -0.74 3.33
N GLY A 209 -23.93 -1.80 2.95
CA GLY A 209 -24.06 -2.20 1.55
C GLY A 209 -24.20 -3.70 1.39
N LYS A 210 -24.40 -4.11 0.14
CA LYS A 210 -24.46 -5.52 -0.22
C LYS A 210 -23.07 -6.01 -0.56
N GLU A 211 -22.68 -7.10 0.09
CA GLU A 211 -21.42 -7.79 -0.19
C GLU A 211 -21.47 -8.55 -1.51
N ALA A 212 -20.35 -8.53 -2.24
CA ALA A 212 -20.16 -9.24 -3.50
C ALA A 212 -19.95 -10.74 -3.29
N VAL A 213 -19.34 -11.13 -2.16
CA VAL A 213 -19.06 -12.53 -1.80
C VAL A 213 -19.37 -12.81 -0.33
N ASP A 214 -19.72 -14.07 -0.02
CA ASP A 214 -19.84 -14.56 1.35
C ASP A 214 -18.46 -14.94 1.90
N SER A 215 -17.89 -14.06 2.73
CA SER A 215 -16.54 -14.19 3.29
C SER A 215 -16.34 -15.47 4.11
N LYS A 216 -17.38 -15.93 4.81
CA LYS A 216 -17.31 -17.14 5.64
C LYS A 216 -17.41 -18.41 4.80
N ALA A 217 -18.21 -18.39 3.74
CA ALA A 217 -18.33 -19.52 2.82
C ALA A 217 -17.00 -19.82 2.11
N ILE A 218 -16.24 -18.77 1.74
CA ILE A 218 -14.95 -18.92 1.06
C ILE A 218 -13.75 -19.05 2.02
N ALA A 219 -13.93 -18.86 3.33
CA ALA A 219 -12.87 -18.98 4.31
C ALA A 219 -12.22 -20.37 4.30
N GLY A 220 -10.90 -20.40 4.19
CA GLY A 220 -10.10 -21.63 4.16
C GLY A 220 -10.09 -22.34 2.82
N GLN A 221 -10.80 -21.84 1.80
CA GLN A 221 -10.72 -22.38 0.45
C GLN A 221 -9.39 -21.99 -0.19
N LYS A 222 -8.84 -22.89 -1.02
CA LYS A 222 -7.65 -22.58 -1.82
C LYS A 222 -8.04 -21.68 -3.00
N SER A 223 -7.20 -20.69 -3.27
CA SER A 223 -7.17 -19.98 -4.54
C SER A 223 -6.60 -20.86 -5.64
N ASP A 224 -6.74 -20.47 -6.90
CA ASP A 224 -6.31 -21.26 -8.05
C ASP A 224 -4.78 -21.42 -8.13
N ASP A 225 -4.01 -20.62 -7.39
CA ASP A 225 -2.57 -20.80 -7.21
C ASP A 225 -2.19 -21.81 -6.11
N GLY A 226 -3.20 -22.46 -5.51
CA GLY A 226 -3.06 -23.55 -4.54
C GLY A 226 -2.90 -23.10 -3.09
N PHE A 227 -2.96 -21.80 -2.81
CA PHE A 227 -2.79 -21.25 -1.46
C PHE A 227 -4.10 -20.73 -0.85
N VAL A 228 -4.17 -20.78 0.49
CA VAL A 228 -5.27 -20.17 1.26
C VAL A 228 -4.85 -18.76 1.63
N TYR A 229 -5.70 -17.79 1.31
CA TYR A 229 -5.54 -16.39 1.70
C TYR A 229 -6.67 -15.99 2.64
N VAL A 230 -6.37 -15.07 3.55
CA VAL A 230 -7.23 -14.77 4.70
C VAL A 230 -7.38 -13.26 4.88
N GLY A 231 -8.59 -12.80 5.21
CA GLY A 231 -8.82 -11.45 5.72
C GLY A 231 -8.46 -10.33 4.74
N GLY A 232 -7.88 -9.24 5.26
CA GLY A 232 -7.36 -8.16 4.42
C GLY A 232 -6.06 -8.57 3.72
N PHE A 233 -5.78 -8.00 2.56
CA PHE A 233 -4.70 -8.44 1.69
C PHE A 233 -4.16 -7.34 0.78
N THR A 234 -2.94 -7.58 0.30
CA THR A 234 -2.28 -6.79 -0.73
C THR A 234 -2.11 -7.62 -2.00
N VAL A 235 -2.39 -7.00 -3.14
CA VAL A 235 -2.18 -7.56 -4.46
C VAL A 235 -1.10 -6.77 -5.21
N ARG A 236 -0.27 -7.49 -5.97
CA ARG A 236 0.56 -6.94 -7.05
C ARG A 236 0.07 -7.53 -8.37
N MET A 237 -0.08 -6.72 -9.42
CA MET A 237 -0.52 -7.18 -10.74
C MET A 237 0.05 -6.34 -11.89
N ASN A 238 -0.06 -6.84 -13.12
CA ASN A 238 0.20 -6.00 -14.30
C ASN A 238 -0.93 -4.97 -14.50
N PRO A 239 -0.64 -3.82 -15.16
CA PRO A 239 -1.63 -2.76 -15.43
C PRO A 239 -2.81 -3.17 -16.32
N ASP A 240 -2.69 -4.30 -17.02
CA ASP A 240 -3.74 -4.93 -17.82
C ASP A 240 -4.55 -5.97 -17.02
N ALA A 241 -4.42 -5.93 -15.68
CA ALA A 241 -5.03 -6.84 -14.73
C ALA A 241 -4.61 -8.32 -14.87
N THR A 242 -3.52 -8.62 -15.58
CA THR A 242 -2.95 -9.96 -15.65
C THR A 242 -1.95 -10.21 -14.51
N HIS A 243 -1.63 -11.48 -14.28
CA HIS A 243 -0.57 -11.90 -13.37
C HIS A 243 -0.72 -11.32 -11.96
N ALA A 244 -1.92 -11.36 -11.40
CA ALA A 244 -2.12 -10.96 -10.02
C ALA A 244 -1.41 -11.94 -9.07
N GLU A 245 -0.88 -11.40 -7.98
CA GLU A 245 -0.24 -12.12 -6.89
C GLU A 245 -0.67 -11.52 -5.55
N ILE A 246 -1.10 -12.37 -4.60
CA ILE A 246 -1.29 -11.93 -3.23
C ILE A 246 0.09 -11.90 -2.54
N ILE A 247 0.57 -10.70 -2.26
CA ILE A 247 1.92 -10.48 -1.69
C ILE A 247 1.89 -10.15 -0.19
N GLY A 248 0.71 -10.14 0.41
CA GLY A 248 0.51 -10.11 1.84
C GLY A 248 -0.97 -10.26 2.18
N HIS A 249 -1.28 -10.84 3.33
CA HIS A 249 -2.65 -11.12 3.74
C HIS A 249 -2.81 -11.23 5.25
N ASN A 250 -4.05 -11.45 5.69
CA ASN A 250 -4.48 -11.57 7.08
C ASN A 250 -4.33 -10.28 7.88
N TYR A 251 -4.55 -9.14 7.21
CA TYR A 251 -4.74 -7.82 7.82
C TYR A 251 -6.14 -7.70 8.42
N ARG A 252 -6.35 -6.68 9.25
CA ARG A 252 -7.69 -6.28 9.69
C ARG A 252 -8.22 -5.18 8.79
N ASN A 253 -7.66 -3.99 8.90
CA ASN A 253 -8.05 -2.81 8.15
C ASN A 253 -6.80 -2.03 7.76
N SER A 254 -6.10 -2.56 6.75
CA SER A 254 -5.03 -1.81 6.13
C SER A 254 -5.65 -0.78 5.20
N TYR A 255 -5.57 0.49 5.59
CA TYR A 255 -6.16 1.60 4.84
C TYR A 255 -5.32 1.89 3.60
N GLU A 256 -4.01 2.06 3.75
CA GLU A 256 -3.10 2.23 2.61
C GLU A 256 -1.78 1.49 2.74
N GLN A 257 -1.04 1.47 1.63
CA GLN A 257 0.29 0.93 1.53
C GLN A 257 1.19 1.77 0.62
N THR A 258 2.49 1.75 0.90
CA THR A 258 3.50 2.38 0.05
C THR A 258 4.64 1.41 -0.23
N ILE A 259 5.17 1.47 -1.45
CA ILE A 259 6.35 0.73 -1.87
C ILE A 259 7.51 1.69 -2.16
N ASN A 260 8.70 1.34 -1.68
CA ASN A 260 9.90 2.11 -1.99
C ASN A 260 10.68 1.51 -3.18
N THR A 261 11.69 2.21 -3.66
CA THR A 261 12.56 1.80 -4.77
C THR A 261 13.37 0.55 -4.43
N LEU A 262 13.59 0.24 -3.15
CA LEU A 262 14.23 -1.02 -2.77
C LEU A 262 13.30 -2.23 -3.03
N GLY A 263 12.00 -1.98 -3.24
CA GLY A 263 10.96 -2.98 -3.40
C GLY A 263 10.38 -3.47 -2.08
N ASP A 264 10.66 -2.75 -0.98
CA ASP A 264 10.06 -2.98 0.34
C ASP A 264 8.69 -2.30 0.40
N LEU A 265 7.71 -3.03 0.93
CA LEU A 265 6.33 -2.58 1.02
C LEU A 265 5.97 -2.36 2.50
N TYR A 266 5.31 -1.24 2.79
CA TYR A 266 4.87 -0.86 4.12
C TYR A 266 3.38 -0.60 4.12
N GLN A 267 2.72 -0.94 5.21
CA GLN A 267 1.33 -0.56 5.48
C GLN A 267 1.17 -0.08 6.91
N ASN A 268 0.02 0.52 7.18
CA ASN A 268 -0.54 0.62 8.51
C ASN A 268 -1.84 -0.19 8.58
N ASP A 269 -2.17 -0.72 9.77
CA ASP A 269 -3.30 -1.63 10.00
C ASP A 269 -4.05 -1.15 11.24
N ASN A 270 -5.32 -0.83 11.04
CA ASN A 270 -6.21 -0.36 12.10
C ASN A 270 -6.84 -1.53 12.86
N ASP A 271 -7.02 -1.37 14.18
CA ASP A 271 -7.66 -2.31 15.10
C ASP A 271 -8.92 -1.72 15.77
N ASP A 272 -9.86 -2.57 16.18
CA ASP A 272 -10.79 -2.24 17.25
C ASP A 272 -10.01 -2.34 18.59
N PRO A 273 -9.51 -1.19 19.07
CA PRO A 273 -8.32 -1.00 19.90
C PRO A 273 -8.03 -2.07 20.98
N PRO A 274 -6.75 -2.33 21.31
CA PRO A 274 -5.67 -1.34 21.22
C PRO A 274 -4.39 -1.83 20.49
N ALA A 275 -4.47 -2.43 19.30
CA ALA A 275 -3.28 -3.01 18.65
C ALA A 275 -2.98 -2.48 17.23
N CYS A 276 -3.28 -1.22 16.91
CA CYS A 276 -2.89 -0.60 15.64
C CYS A 276 -1.37 -0.68 15.42
N ARG A 277 -0.96 -0.79 14.15
CA ARG A 277 0.44 -0.99 13.79
C ARG A 277 0.87 -0.34 12.48
N VAL A 278 2.17 -0.12 12.36
CA VAL A 278 2.88 0.05 11.08
C VAL A 278 3.75 -1.18 10.85
N THR A 279 3.72 -1.73 9.64
CA THR A 279 4.36 -3.02 9.34
C THR A 279 5.10 -3.00 8.01
N HIS A 280 6.32 -3.56 8.00
CA HIS A 280 6.97 -3.99 6.76
C HIS A 280 6.34 -5.30 6.29
N ILE A 281 5.69 -5.29 5.12
CA ILE A 281 5.08 -6.48 4.52
C ILE A 281 6.19 -7.32 3.90
N LEU A 282 6.48 -8.46 4.52
CA LEU A 282 7.30 -9.49 3.88
C LEU A 282 6.54 -10.06 2.69
N GLU A 283 7.21 -10.36 1.58
CA GLU A 283 6.54 -10.91 0.39
C GLU A 283 5.80 -12.21 0.75
N ARG A 284 4.49 -12.21 0.47
CA ARG A 284 3.49 -13.24 0.83
C ARG A 284 3.25 -13.38 2.33
N GLY A 285 3.50 -12.30 3.05
CA GLY A 285 3.35 -12.15 4.50
C GLY A 285 1.97 -12.56 5.00
N ASN A 286 1.92 -13.36 6.07
CA ASN A 286 0.72 -13.58 6.85
C ASN A 286 0.78 -12.69 8.10
N ALA A 287 -0.13 -11.74 8.22
CA ALA A 287 -0.10 -10.70 9.25
C ALA A 287 -0.82 -11.08 10.55
N GLY A 288 -1.51 -12.22 10.55
CA GLY A 288 -1.92 -12.91 11.77
C GLY A 288 -3.30 -12.57 12.35
N PHE A 289 -4.14 -11.72 11.74
CA PHE A 289 -5.41 -11.27 12.36
C PHE A 289 -6.43 -12.39 12.65
N ALA A 290 -6.63 -13.32 11.71
CA ALA A 290 -7.47 -14.50 11.86
C ALA A 290 -6.62 -15.78 11.83
N SER A 291 -7.25 -16.93 12.15
CA SER A 291 -6.57 -18.23 12.11
C SER A 291 -5.98 -18.51 10.73
N ARG A 292 -5.00 -19.41 10.64
CA ARG A 292 -4.33 -19.75 9.37
C ARG A 292 -5.30 -20.18 8.26
N ASP A 293 -6.42 -20.80 8.63
CA ASP A 293 -7.49 -21.20 7.71
C ASP A 293 -8.61 -20.14 7.56
N GLY A 294 -8.50 -19.00 8.23
CA GLY A 294 -9.46 -17.91 8.18
C GLY A 294 -10.82 -18.22 8.81
N LYS A 295 -10.96 -19.30 9.59
CA LYS A 295 -12.25 -19.73 10.14
C LYS A 295 -12.52 -19.25 11.56
N ARG A 296 -11.50 -18.78 12.28
CA ARG A 296 -11.60 -18.36 13.68
C ARG A 296 -10.99 -16.98 13.89
N SER A 297 -11.60 -16.19 14.77
CA SER A 297 -11.05 -14.90 15.19
C SER A 297 -9.79 -15.12 16.04
N TRP A 298 -8.94 -14.10 16.17
CA TRP A 298 -7.79 -14.16 17.08
C TRP A 298 -8.18 -14.47 18.53
N LYS A 299 -9.31 -13.94 19.01
CA LYS A 299 -9.79 -14.17 20.38
C LYS A 299 -10.02 -15.66 20.68
N ALA A 300 -10.46 -16.41 19.68
CA ALA A 300 -10.69 -17.85 19.82
C ALA A 300 -9.39 -18.65 19.94
N ASP A 301 -8.27 -18.13 19.43
CA ASP A 301 -6.95 -18.77 19.45
C ASP A 301 -6.00 -18.15 20.49
N GLN A 302 -6.45 -17.17 21.30
CA GLN A 302 -5.61 -16.50 22.30
C GLN A 302 -5.12 -17.50 23.35
N ARG A 303 -3.80 -17.62 23.48
CA ARG A 303 -3.16 -18.51 24.47
C ARG A 303 -3.10 -17.84 25.86
N PRO A 304 -3.15 -18.63 26.96
CA PRO A 304 -2.97 -18.11 28.31
C PRO A 304 -1.69 -17.26 28.44
N GLY A 305 -1.83 -16.06 28.99
CA GLY A 305 -0.71 -15.14 29.21
C GLY A 305 -0.35 -14.24 28.03
N GLN A 306 -1.03 -14.34 26.88
CA GLN A 306 -0.83 -13.39 25.78
C GLN A 306 -1.59 -12.09 26.03
N ASP A 307 -0.91 -10.96 25.86
CA ASP A 307 -1.59 -9.66 25.69
C ASP A 307 -2.36 -9.60 24.35
N THR A 308 -3.21 -8.57 24.20
CA THR A 308 -4.03 -8.40 23.00
C THR A 308 -3.19 -8.31 21.74
N ALA A 309 -2.15 -7.46 21.71
CA ALA A 309 -1.30 -7.27 20.53
C ALA A 309 -0.61 -8.57 20.07
N THR A 310 -0.12 -9.36 21.02
CA THR A 310 0.53 -10.64 20.76
C THR A 310 -0.45 -11.68 20.23
N ALA A 311 -1.65 -11.75 20.81
CA ALA A 311 -2.69 -12.69 20.40
C ALA A 311 -3.30 -12.32 19.04
N GLU A 312 -3.63 -11.04 18.86
CA GLU A 312 -4.26 -10.49 17.66
C GLU A 312 -3.42 -10.70 16.41
N TRP A 313 -2.14 -10.33 16.50
CA TRP A 313 -1.19 -10.49 15.39
C TRP A 313 -0.47 -11.83 15.43
N ARG A 314 -0.87 -12.75 16.32
CA ARG A 314 -0.30 -14.11 16.47
C ARG A 314 1.23 -14.11 16.52
N GLN A 315 1.81 -13.21 17.30
CA GLN A 315 3.26 -12.95 17.29
C GLN A 315 4.11 -14.03 17.97
N TRP A 316 3.49 -15.05 18.54
CA TRP A 316 4.17 -16.25 18.99
C TRP A 316 4.21 -17.35 17.92
N ASP A 317 3.44 -17.23 16.84
CA ASP A 317 3.40 -18.23 15.78
C ASP A 317 4.53 -17.99 14.76
N PRO A 318 5.15 -19.07 14.23
CA PRO A 318 6.26 -18.96 13.29
C PRO A 318 5.81 -18.64 11.86
N ASP A 319 4.54 -18.85 11.54
CA ASP A 319 3.96 -18.62 10.21
C ASP A 319 3.36 -17.21 10.06
N THR A 320 3.50 -16.35 11.07
CA THR A 320 3.16 -14.93 11.00
C THR A 320 4.40 -14.07 10.87
N MET A 321 4.31 -13.04 10.03
CA MET A 321 5.38 -12.06 9.91
C MET A 321 5.46 -11.19 11.17
N PRO A 322 6.63 -10.60 11.48
CA PRO A 322 6.75 -9.63 12.56
C PRO A 322 5.75 -8.47 12.38
N ALA A 323 5.07 -8.07 13.46
CA ALA A 323 4.04 -7.02 13.41
C ALA A 323 4.60 -5.60 13.18
N GLY A 324 5.91 -5.38 13.28
CA GLY A 324 6.51 -4.05 13.19
C GLY A 324 6.30 -3.24 14.47
N ASP A 325 5.89 -1.98 14.32
CA ASP A 325 5.57 -1.09 15.44
C ASP A 325 4.09 -1.23 15.81
N VAL A 326 3.80 -1.84 16.97
CA VAL A 326 2.44 -1.91 17.52
C VAL A 326 2.30 -0.87 18.62
N TYR A 327 1.37 0.07 18.46
CA TYR A 327 1.41 1.32 19.22
C TYR A 327 0.16 1.67 20.02
N GLY A 328 -0.77 0.74 20.20
CA GLY A 328 -1.98 0.99 20.97
C GLY A 328 -3.19 1.27 20.08
N GLY A 329 -4.17 1.99 20.64
CA GLY A 329 -5.32 2.47 19.89
C GLY A 329 -4.97 3.59 18.91
N GLY A 330 -5.64 3.60 17.76
CA GLY A 330 -5.44 4.52 16.65
C GLY A 330 -6.51 4.30 15.59
N SER A 331 -6.32 4.88 14.42
CA SER A 331 -7.15 4.73 13.22
C SER A 331 -6.31 5.12 11.99
N PRO A 332 -5.15 4.45 11.74
CA PRO A 332 -4.21 4.91 10.73
C PRO A 332 -4.79 4.87 9.31
N THR A 333 -4.30 5.77 8.46
CA THR A 333 -4.84 6.03 7.12
C THR A 333 -3.71 6.08 6.07
N GLY A 334 -3.48 7.18 5.37
CA GLY A 334 -2.46 7.22 4.30
C GLY A 334 -1.02 7.04 4.76
N ILE A 335 -0.17 6.64 3.83
CA ILE A 335 1.22 6.27 4.09
C ILE A 335 2.10 6.56 2.87
N ALA A 336 3.27 7.17 3.06
CA ALA A 336 4.19 7.50 1.98
C ALA A 336 5.65 7.27 2.33
N PHE A 337 6.47 6.97 1.33
CA PHE A 337 7.92 6.82 1.48
C PHE A 337 8.68 7.91 0.71
N TYR A 338 9.49 8.69 1.43
CA TYR A 338 10.25 9.80 0.89
C TYR A 338 11.66 9.37 0.48
N GLU A 339 12.05 9.64 -0.77
CA GLU A 339 13.32 9.15 -1.34
C GLU A 339 14.21 10.23 -1.93
N ASN A 340 13.61 11.34 -2.35
CA ASN A 340 14.26 12.51 -2.93
C ASN A 340 13.26 13.67 -2.97
N GLY A 341 13.74 14.89 -3.16
CA GLY A 341 12.92 16.08 -3.41
C GLY A 341 13.31 17.28 -2.55
N ALA A 342 12.32 18.13 -2.25
CA ALA A 342 12.50 19.41 -1.56
C ALA A 342 12.98 19.30 -0.10
N MET A 343 12.71 18.20 0.59
CA MET A 343 13.02 18.03 2.03
C MET A 343 14.51 17.80 2.31
N GLY A 344 15.32 17.63 1.26
CA GLY A 344 16.77 17.45 1.35
C GLY A 344 17.21 16.04 1.71
N ASP A 345 18.50 15.76 1.49
CA ASP A 345 19.03 14.40 1.53
C ASP A 345 18.93 13.71 2.89
N ALA A 346 18.93 14.50 3.97
CA ALA A 346 18.77 13.98 5.33
C ALA A 346 17.39 13.34 5.57
N PHE A 347 16.38 13.69 4.76
CA PHE A 347 15.01 13.18 4.86
C PHE A 347 14.76 11.98 3.94
N ASN A 348 15.69 11.65 3.03
CA ASN A 348 15.59 10.45 2.19
C ASN A 348 15.57 9.18 3.05
N GLY A 349 14.75 8.21 2.68
CA GLY A 349 14.57 6.97 3.45
C GLY A 349 13.57 7.10 4.60
N THR A 350 12.74 8.15 4.62
CA THR A 350 11.73 8.36 5.67
C THR A 350 10.39 7.78 5.23
N LEU A 351 9.84 6.88 6.03
CA LEU A 351 8.46 6.40 5.91
C LEU A 351 7.56 7.26 6.79
N LEU A 352 6.44 7.71 6.25
CA LEU A 352 5.47 8.58 6.91
C LEU A 352 4.12 7.88 6.98
N SER A 353 3.46 7.90 8.13
CA SER A 353 2.15 7.25 8.34
C SER A 353 1.19 8.19 9.04
N CYS A 354 0.04 8.47 8.41
CA CYS A 354 -1.05 9.24 8.98
C CYS A 354 -1.76 8.46 10.09
N GLU A 355 -2.05 9.14 11.20
CA GLU A 355 -2.75 8.58 12.34
C GLU A 355 -3.77 9.61 12.87
N PRO A 356 -4.95 9.70 12.23
CA PRO A 356 -5.97 10.68 12.57
C PRO A 356 -6.54 10.48 13.97
N GLY A 357 -6.56 9.26 14.50
CA GLY A 357 -7.00 8.98 15.86
C GLY A 357 -6.13 9.67 16.92
N LYS A 358 -4.87 9.96 16.59
CA LYS A 358 -3.91 10.63 17.48
C LYS A 358 -3.51 12.03 17.00
N ASN A 359 -4.11 12.52 15.91
CA ASN A 359 -3.81 13.83 15.31
C ASN A 359 -2.33 14.00 14.94
N VAL A 360 -1.72 12.97 14.35
CA VAL A 360 -0.28 12.92 14.07
C VAL A 360 0.00 12.25 12.73
N VAL A 361 1.09 12.67 12.10
CA VAL A 361 1.81 11.90 11.09
C VAL A 361 3.07 11.37 11.77
N PHE A 362 3.20 10.05 11.85
CA PHE A 362 4.41 9.39 12.33
C PHE A 362 5.49 9.39 11.24
N SER A 363 6.76 9.35 11.67
CA SER A 363 7.90 9.04 10.82
C SER A 363 8.68 7.85 11.34
N TYR A 364 9.29 7.12 10.40
CA TYR A 364 10.16 5.99 10.64
C TYR A 364 11.37 6.07 9.70
N ARG A 365 12.50 5.49 10.11
CA ARG A 365 13.65 5.21 9.24
C ARG A 365 13.89 3.72 9.20
N PRO A 366 13.27 2.99 8.25
CA PRO A 366 13.42 1.55 8.21
C PRO A 366 14.86 1.14 7.87
N GLU A 367 15.48 0.34 8.73
CA GLU A 367 16.82 -0.22 8.51
C GLU A 367 16.75 -1.74 8.40
N ILE A 368 17.66 -2.33 7.62
CA ILE A 368 17.75 -3.79 7.48
C ILE A 368 18.15 -4.40 8.82
N LYS A 369 17.35 -5.35 9.32
CA LYS A 369 17.68 -6.18 10.48
C LYS A 369 17.35 -7.63 10.18
N GLY A 370 18.38 -8.43 9.96
CA GLY A 370 18.21 -9.81 9.46
C GLY A 370 17.52 -9.79 8.10
N ALA A 371 16.43 -10.55 7.95
CA ALA A 371 15.56 -10.50 6.76
C ALA A 371 14.43 -9.47 6.84
N GLY A 372 14.28 -8.77 7.97
CA GLY A 372 13.22 -7.80 8.21
C GLY A 372 13.67 -6.34 8.10
N ARG A 373 12.83 -5.44 8.62
CA ARG A 373 13.11 -4.01 8.78
C ARG A 373 12.81 -3.57 10.21
N THR A 374 13.59 -2.64 10.74
CA THR A 374 13.23 -1.90 11.96
C THR A 374 12.14 -0.88 11.65
N LEU A 375 11.36 -0.51 12.66
CA LEU A 375 10.33 0.52 12.57
C LEU A 375 10.33 1.32 13.88
N ASP A 376 11.35 2.16 14.03
CA ASP A 376 11.49 3.04 15.20
C ASP A 376 10.68 4.32 14.97
N ARG A 377 9.53 4.40 15.64
CA ARG A 377 8.56 5.49 15.48
C ARG A 377 9.01 6.81 16.10
N LYS A 378 8.69 7.90 15.41
CA LYS A 378 8.71 9.27 15.94
C LYS A 378 7.47 10.03 15.48
N ASP A 379 7.05 11.03 16.23
CA ASP A 379 6.06 12.01 15.74
C ASP A 379 6.78 12.94 14.76
N PHE A 380 6.24 13.14 13.56
CA PHE A 380 6.81 14.07 12.57
C PHE A 380 6.03 15.38 12.52
N LEU A 381 4.71 15.29 12.45
CA LEU A 381 3.79 16.41 12.39
C LEU A 381 2.60 16.12 13.29
N THR A 382 2.32 17.00 14.26
CA THR A 382 1.17 16.82 15.17
C THR A 382 0.55 18.16 15.52
N THR A 383 -0.76 18.17 15.76
CA THR A 383 -1.42 19.29 16.46
C THR A 383 -1.67 18.98 17.92
N ASN A 384 -1.53 17.72 18.36
CA ASN A 384 -1.91 17.27 19.68
C ASN A 384 -0.68 16.95 20.55
N THR A 385 -0.07 17.99 21.11
CA THR A 385 1.04 17.83 22.06
C THR A 385 0.60 17.47 23.48
N SER A 386 -0.70 17.50 23.76
CA SER A 386 -1.24 17.23 25.11
C SER A 386 -1.42 15.73 25.40
N GLY A 387 -1.55 14.91 24.35
CA GLY A 387 -1.85 13.48 24.48
C GLY A 387 -3.30 13.19 24.89
N VAL A 388 -4.19 14.19 24.81
CA VAL A 388 -5.63 14.03 25.06
C VAL A 388 -6.32 13.65 23.75
N PHE A 389 -6.95 12.48 23.68
CA PHE A 389 -7.56 11.96 22.45
C PHE A 389 -9.09 12.01 22.46
N ALA A 390 -9.67 13.11 22.97
CA ALA A 390 -11.12 13.24 23.08
C ALA A 390 -11.79 13.02 21.71
N GLY A 391 -12.90 12.27 21.71
CA GLY A 391 -13.62 11.90 20.49
C GLY A 391 -13.09 10.69 19.74
N SER A 392 -11.82 10.29 19.93
CA SER A 392 -11.26 9.13 19.23
C SER A 392 -11.93 7.82 19.68
N ASP A 393 -12.18 6.93 18.73
CA ASP A 393 -12.89 5.66 19.00
C ASP A 393 -12.17 4.80 20.04
N PHE A 394 -10.84 4.85 20.12
CA PHE A 394 -10.05 4.07 21.09
C PHE A 394 -10.08 4.55 22.53
N VAL A 395 -10.63 5.73 22.79
CA VAL A 395 -10.95 6.18 24.16
C VAL A 395 -12.46 6.17 24.41
N GLY A 396 -13.23 5.49 23.55
CA GLY A 396 -14.68 5.32 23.69
C GLY A 396 -15.53 6.21 22.79
N GLY A 397 -14.94 7.10 21.98
CA GLY A 397 -15.65 7.85 20.95
C GLY A 397 -16.74 8.81 21.46
N ASN A 398 -16.72 9.20 22.73
CA ASN A 398 -17.81 9.95 23.34
C ASN A 398 -17.76 11.43 22.93
N ILE A 399 -18.75 11.86 22.14
CA ILE A 399 -18.85 13.24 21.66
C ILE A 399 -18.96 14.27 22.79
N LYS A 400 -19.54 13.90 23.93
CA LYS A 400 -19.63 14.79 25.10
C LYS A 400 -18.26 15.14 25.66
N ASP A 401 -17.24 14.32 25.41
CA ASP A 401 -15.89 14.62 25.86
C ASP A 401 -15.20 15.65 24.96
N LEU A 402 -15.60 15.74 23.67
CA LEU A 402 -15.25 16.86 22.79
C LEU A 402 -15.97 18.15 23.21
N GLU A 403 -17.28 18.07 23.50
CA GLU A 403 -18.10 19.23 23.89
C GLU A 403 -17.64 19.88 25.20
N LYS A 404 -16.96 19.11 26.07
CA LYS A 404 -16.37 19.61 27.32
C LYS A 404 -15.03 20.35 27.13
N GLN A 405 -14.38 20.18 25.98
CA GLN A 405 -13.11 20.85 25.71
C GLN A 405 -13.35 22.35 25.51
N LYS A 406 -12.39 23.18 25.94
CA LYS A 406 -12.43 24.60 25.61
C LYS A 406 -12.20 24.77 24.12
N LYS A 407 -12.70 25.87 23.57
CA LYS A 407 -12.64 26.14 22.13
C LYS A 407 -11.21 26.18 21.59
N GLU A 408 -10.27 26.68 22.42
CA GLU A 408 -8.84 26.74 22.11
C GLU A 408 -8.22 25.33 22.12
N ASP A 409 -8.64 24.46 23.04
CA ASP A 409 -8.15 23.08 23.17
C ASP A 409 -8.63 22.20 22.01
N ILE A 410 -9.80 22.50 21.43
CA ILE A 410 -10.36 21.77 20.28
C ILE A 410 -9.46 21.86 19.05
N GLN A 411 -8.76 22.98 18.81
CA GLN A 411 -7.89 23.15 17.63
C GLN A 411 -6.81 22.06 17.54
N HIS A 412 -6.29 21.62 18.68
CA HIS A 412 -5.30 20.56 18.77
C HIS A 412 -5.86 19.18 18.38
N LEU A 413 -7.18 19.02 18.35
CA LEU A 413 -7.89 17.77 18.08
C LEU A 413 -8.52 17.69 16.67
N LEU A 414 -8.48 18.78 15.90
CA LEU A 414 -9.15 18.85 14.59
C LEU A 414 -8.37 18.20 13.45
N PHE A 415 -7.04 18.11 13.55
CA PHE A 415 -6.21 17.55 12.49
C PHE A 415 -6.45 16.03 12.36
N ARG A 416 -7.11 15.62 11.28
CA ARG A 416 -7.40 14.22 10.93
C ARG A 416 -6.76 13.90 9.58
N PRO A 417 -5.42 13.70 9.53
CA PRO A 417 -4.73 13.37 8.30
C PRO A 417 -5.35 12.11 7.68
N SER A 418 -5.99 12.25 6.53
CA SER A 418 -6.58 11.14 5.79
C SER A 418 -5.58 10.52 4.83
N ASP A 419 -4.67 11.33 4.27
CA ASP A 419 -3.66 10.84 3.35
C ASP A 419 -2.39 11.73 3.34
N ILE A 420 -1.27 11.19 2.87
CA ILE A 420 -0.01 11.87 2.65
C ILE A 420 0.66 11.42 1.35
N THR A 421 1.08 12.37 0.52
CA THR A 421 1.73 12.09 -0.77
C THR A 421 2.96 12.97 -1.00
N VAL A 422 3.84 12.50 -1.90
CA VAL A 422 5.02 13.27 -2.35
C VAL A 422 4.73 13.82 -3.74
N GLY A 423 4.71 15.15 -3.90
CA GLY A 423 4.49 15.80 -5.19
C GLY A 423 5.72 15.71 -6.10
N PRO A 424 5.57 15.85 -7.44
CA PRO A 424 6.70 15.84 -8.37
C PRO A 424 7.64 17.05 -8.21
N ASP A 425 7.19 18.10 -7.52
CA ASP A 425 8.00 19.22 -7.05
C ASP A 425 8.89 18.87 -5.83
N GLY A 426 8.67 17.69 -5.24
CA GLY A 426 9.43 17.15 -4.11
C GLY A 426 8.93 17.56 -2.74
N ALA A 427 7.83 18.33 -2.64
CA ALA A 427 7.18 18.67 -1.39
C ALA A 427 6.29 17.51 -0.88
N LEU A 428 5.93 17.56 0.40
CA LEU A 428 4.92 16.67 0.98
C LEU A 428 3.57 17.36 0.99
N TYR A 429 2.52 16.61 0.70
CA TYR A 429 1.13 17.06 0.79
C TYR A 429 0.39 16.16 1.75
N VAL A 430 -0.38 16.73 2.68
CA VAL A 430 -1.19 15.98 3.66
C VAL A 430 -2.64 16.43 3.51
N SER A 431 -3.55 15.52 3.18
CA SER A 431 -4.98 15.80 3.22
C SER A 431 -5.53 15.56 4.62
N ASP A 432 -6.42 16.43 5.05
CA ASP A 432 -7.09 16.40 6.34
C ASP A 432 -8.60 16.41 6.11
N TRP A 433 -9.30 15.38 6.62
CA TRP A 433 -10.77 15.28 6.53
C TRP A 433 -11.45 16.23 7.53
N THR A 434 -10.74 16.77 8.53
CA THR A 434 -11.25 17.74 9.53
C THR A 434 -12.50 17.24 10.29
N ASP A 435 -12.64 15.92 10.49
CA ASP A 435 -13.75 15.34 11.24
C ASP A 435 -13.55 15.55 12.76
N PRO A 436 -14.51 16.18 13.47
CA PRO A 436 -14.42 16.39 14.91
C PRO A 436 -14.16 15.10 15.72
N ARG A 437 -14.61 13.93 15.26
CA ARG A 437 -14.58 12.68 16.03
C ARG A 437 -13.55 11.63 15.57
N VAL A 438 -13.37 11.44 14.25
CA VAL A 438 -12.77 10.26 13.56
C VAL A 438 -13.88 9.42 12.92
N GLY A 439 -13.80 9.23 11.59
CA GLY A 439 -14.95 8.87 10.76
C GLY A 439 -15.45 7.43 10.87
N GLY A 440 -14.67 6.49 11.41
CA GLY A 440 -14.97 5.04 11.37
C GLY A 440 -16.41 4.65 11.72
N HIS A 441 -16.86 4.99 12.94
CA HIS A 441 -18.16 4.57 13.47
C HIS A 441 -19.20 5.68 13.63
N GLY A 442 -18.87 6.93 13.34
CA GLY A 442 -19.77 8.03 13.67
C GLY A 442 -19.28 9.42 13.29
N THR A 443 -18.91 9.60 12.02
CA THR A 443 -18.47 10.90 11.49
C THR A 443 -19.47 12.03 11.81
N GLN A 444 -18.95 13.19 12.25
CA GLN A 444 -19.74 14.37 12.64
C GLN A 444 -19.58 15.55 11.65
N ASP A 445 -19.04 15.28 10.47
CA ASP A 445 -18.64 16.27 9.47
C ASP A 445 -19.81 16.83 8.61
N ASP A 446 -20.80 17.46 9.22
CA ASP A 446 -21.91 18.06 8.46
C ASP A 446 -21.48 19.19 7.50
N GLY A 447 -20.34 19.82 7.79
CA GLY A 447 -19.71 20.83 6.93
C GLY A 447 -18.88 20.27 5.77
N ALA A 448 -18.69 18.94 5.72
CA ALA A 448 -17.92 18.23 4.70
C ALA A 448 -16.55 18.86 4.39
N GLY A 449 -15.81 19.11 5.46
CA GLY A 449 -14.55 19.84 5.45
C GLY A 449 -13.41 19.05 4.83
N GLY A 450 -12.40 19.80 4.42
CA GLY A 450 -11.20 19.27 3.81
C GLY A 450 -10.14 20.36 3.69
N ILE A 451 -8.91 20.04 4.07
CA ILE A 451 -7.74 20.89 3.86
C ILE A 451 -6.61 20.03 3.30
N ILE A 452 -5.89 20.55 2.30
CA ILE A 452 -4.60 19.98 1.88
C ILE A 452 -3.52 20.92 2.36
N TYR A 453 -2.64 20.40 3.21
CA TYR A 453 -1.44 21.09 3.66
C TYR A 453 -0.27 20.75 2.75
N ARG A 454 0.52 21.75 2.36
CA ARG A 454 1.84 21.54 1.79
C ARG A 454 2.90 21.77 2.85
N LEU A 455 3.81 20.80 2.98
CA LEU A 455 5.02 20.89 3.78
C LEU A 455 6.23 20.95 2.86
N ALA A 456 7.08 21.95 3.08
CA ALA A 456 8.33 22.14 2.35
C ALA A 456 9.31 22.98 3.18
N PRO A 457 10.60 23.09 2.83
CA PRO A 457 11.50 24.05 3.48
C PRO A 457 10.98 25.49 3.36
N LYS A 458 11.27 26.33 4.34
CA LYS A 458 10.90 27.76 4.32
C LYS A 458 11.36 28.46 3.06
N GLY A 459 10.44 29.18 2.41
CA GLY A 459 10.73 29.92 1.17
C GLY A 459 10.80 29.03 -0.07
N PHE A 460 10.33 27.78 0.04
CA PHE A 460 10.23 26.86 -1.09
C PHE A 460 9.35 27.45 -2.18
N LYS A 461 9.80 27.29 -3.42
CA LYS A 461 9.03 27.62 -4.62
C LYS A 461 8.75 26.32 -5.36
N SER A 462 7.47 25.99 -5.50
CA SER A 462 7.07 24.78 -6.22
C SER A 462 7.46 24.92 -7.69
N VAL A 463 8.22 23.95 -8.18
CA VAL A 463 8.59 23.84 -9.59
C VAL A 463 8.45 22.39 -9.99
N VAL A 464 7.44 22.11 -10.79
CA VAL A 464 7.22 20.78 -11.37
C VAL A 464 8.05 20.65 -12.64
N PRO A 465 8.94 19.65 -12.76
CA PRO A 465 9.70 19.44 -13.98
C PRO A 465 8.77 19.19 -15.18
N LYS A 466 9.03 19.85 -16.31
CA LYS A 466 8.34 19.54 -17.56
C LYS A 466 8.79 18.17 -18.06
N ILE A 467 7.84 17.25 -18.22
CA ILE A 467 8.10 15.88 -18.65
C ILE A 467 7.45 15.65 -20.02
N ASP A 468 8.24 15.19 -21.00
CA ASP A 468 7.73 14.69 -22.28
C ASP A 468 7.91 13.17 -22.36
N LEU A 469 6.85 12.44 -22.04
CA LEU A 469 6.81 10.98 -22.00
C LEU A 469 6.98 10.32 -23.38
N ASN A 470 7.05 11.08 -24.48
CA ASN A 470 7.34 10.52 -25.80
C ASN A 470 8.84 10.31 -26.04
N THR A 471 9.69 10.92 -25.23
CA THR A 471 11.16 10.89 -25.38
C THR A 471 11.84 10.08 -24.29
N ILE A 472 13.04 9.56 -24.57
CA ILE A 472 13.88 8.90 -23.55
C ILE A 472 14.25 9.90 -22.44
N ASP A 473 14.65 11.11 -22.81
CA ASP A 473 15.06 12.14 -21.83
C ASP A 473 13.92 12.50 -20.87
N GLY A 474 12.71 12.75 -21.40
CA GLY A 474 11.54 13.00 -20.56
C GLY A 474 11.18 11.80 -19.68
N ALA A 475 11.33 10.57 -20.18
CA ALA A 475 11.14 9.36 -19.38
C ALA A 475 12.19 9.21 -18.26
N ILE A 476 13.44 9.62 -18.49
CA ILE A 476 14.47 9.69 -17.44
C ILE A 476 14.10 10.75 -16.39
N THR A 477 13.63 11.94 -16.82
CA THR A 477 13.12 12.95 -15.88
C THR A 477 11.98 12.40 -15.03
N ALA A 478 11.03 11.68 -15.64
CA ALA A 478 9.94 11.02 -14.92
C ALA A 478 10.44 9.96 -13.95
N LEU A 479 11.38 9.08 -14.36
CA LEU A 479 11.97 8.05 -13.51
C LEU A 479 12.65 8.64 -12.26
N LYS A 480 13.25 9.83 -12.38
CA LYS A 480 13.88 10.56 -11.28
C LYS A 480 12.90 11.33 -10.39
N SER A 481 11.61 11.39 -10.76
CA SER A 481 10.60 12.12 -10.00
C SER A 481 10.49 11.63 -8.55
N PRO A 482 10.24 12.53 -7.59
CA PRO A 482 9.88 12.16 -6.23
C PRO A 482 8.46 11.62 -6.09
N ALA A 483 7.54 11.86 -7.04
CA ALA A 483 6.19 11.29 -7.02
C ALA A 483 6.17 9.85 -7.55
N VAL A 484 5.66 8.89 -6.76
CA VAL A 484 5.75 7.45 -7.05
C VAL A 484 5.10 7.05 -8.38
N ASN A 485 3.91 7.56 -8.68
CA ASN A 485 3.19 7.22 -9.91
C ASN A 485 3.79 7.93 -11.15
N THR A 486 4.47 9.08 -10.96
CA THR A 486 5.26 9.71 -12.03
C THR A 486 6.50 8.89 -12.36
N ARG A 487 7.20 8.32 -11.36
CA ARG A 487 8.35 7.42 -11.59
C ARG A 487 7.95 6.23 -12.43
N TRP A 488 6.78 5.66 -12.15
CA TRP A 488 6.23 4.53 -12.88
C TRP A 488 6.03 4.84 -14.37
N LEU A 489 5.58 6.05 -14.73
CA LEU A 489 5.45 6.47 -16.14
C LEU A 489 6.81 6.44 -16.86
N GLY A 490 7.86 6.95 -16.20
CA GLY A 490 9.23 6.88 -16.70
C GLY A 490 9.70 5.44 -16.91
N PHE A 491 9.44 4.57 -15.92
CA PHE A 491 9.76 3.15 -16.03
C PHE A 491 9.08 2.48 -17.22
N GLN A 492 7.77 2.66 -17.41
CA GLN A 492 7.04 2.01 -18.51
C GLN A 492 7.56 2.44 -19.87
N LYS A 493 7.79 3.74 -20.05
CA LYS A 493 8.34 4.27 -21.30
C LYS A 493 9.73 3.70 -21.57
N LEU A 494 10.64 3.74 -20.61
CA LEU A 494 12.01 3.22 -20.78
C LEU A 494 12.03 1.70 -21.04
N LYS A 495 11.17 0.94 -20.35
CA LYS A 495 10.95 -0.49 -20.59
C LYS A 495 10.48 -0.76 -22.02
N SER A 496 9.58 0.08 -22.56
CA SER A 496 9.07 -0.06 -23.93
C SER A 496 10.12 0.23 -25.02
N GLU A 497 11.10 1.09 -24.74
CA GLU A 497 12.22 1.39 -25.65
C GLU A 497 13.27 0.26 -25.70
N GLY A 498 13.27 -0.62 -24.69
CA GLY A 498 14.16 -1.77 -24.60
C GLY A 498 15.63 -1.37 -24.68
N ALA A 499 16.41 -2.07 -25.52
CA ALA A 499 17.85 -1.84 -25.65
C ALA A 499 18.24 -0.40 -26.03
N LYS A 500 17.36 0.38 -26.67
CA LYS A 500 17.63 1.78 -27.03
C LYS A 500 17.77 2.69 -25.81
N ALA A 501 17.09 2.36 -24.71
CA ALA A 501 17.16 3.15 -23.48
C ALA A 501 18.39 2.83 -22.61
N TYR A 502 19.18 1.80 -22.97
CA TYR A 502 20.28 1.32 -22.12
C TYR A 502 21.27 2.42 -21.73
N ASP A 503 21.79 3.20 -22.67
CA ASP A 503 22.83 4.19 -22.36
C ASP A 503 22.30 5.29 -21.42
N ALA A 504 21.06 5.72 -21.62
CA ALA A 504 20.40 6.71 -20.78
C ALA A 504 20.11 6.17 -19.36
N VAL A 505 19.61 4.95 -19.26
CA VAL A 505 19.36 4.29 -17.96
C VAL A 505 20.67 3.99 -17.23
N ALA A 506 21.72 3.58 -17.95
CA ALA A 506 23.02 3.32 -17.38
C ALA A 506 23.64 4.58 -16.75
N ALA A 507 23.40 5.76 -17.33
CA ALA A 507 23.82 7.03 -16.74
C ALA A 507 23.13 7.35 -15.41
N VAL A 508 21.88 6.89 -15.21
CA VAL A 508 21.15 7.09 -13.94
C VAL A 508 21.75 6.26 -12.80
N LEU A 509 22.42 5.14 -13.09
CA LEU A 509 23.10 4.32 -12.08
C LEU A 509 24.21 5.08 -11.33
N GLU A 510 24.71 6.18 -11.91
CA GLU A 510 25.74 7.04 -11.34
C GLU A 510 25.16 8.24 -10.56
N ASP A 511 23.83 8.29 -10.37
CA ASP A 511 23.20 9.33 -9.56
C ASP A 511 23.70 9.27 -8.10
N LYS A 512 23.94 10.45 -7.51
CA LYS A 512 24.45 10.56 -6.14
C LYS A 512 23.42 10.10 -5.10
N ASN A 513 22.13 10.22 -5.42
CA ASN A 513 21.08 9.69 -4.56
C ASN A 513 20.92 8.18 -4.81
N PRO A 514 21.21 7.33 -3.82
CA PRO A 514 21.19 5.88 -4.00
C PRO A 514 19.79 5.33 -4.31
N PHE A 515 18.71 6.01 -3.88
CA PHE A 515 17.36 5.64 -4.27
C PHE A 515 17.15 5.89 -5.76
N ILE A 516 17.57 7.04 -6.29
CA ILE A 516 17.44 7.33 -7.73
C ILE A 516 18.26 6.33 -8.56
N ALA A 517 19.52 6.08 -8.18
CA ALA A 517 20.38 5.10 -8.86
C ALA A 517 19.74 3.69 -8.87
N SER A 518 19.11 3.30 -7.75
CA SER A 518 18.44 1.99 -7.63
C SER A 518 17.25 1.82 -8.57
N ARG A 519 16.56 2.89 -8.97
CA ARG A 519 15.44 2.84 -9.94
C ARG A 519 15.89 2.28 -11.29
N ALA A 520 17.11 2.60 -11.70
CA ALA A 520 17.68 2.12 -12.95
C ALA A 520 17.99 0.61 -12.95
N ILE A 521 18.28 0.01 -11.77
CA ILE A 521 18.56 -1.43 -11.65
C ILE A 521 17.31 -2.26 -12.07
N TRP A 522 16.11 -1.81 -11.68
CA TRP A 522 14.86 -2.48 -12.04
C TRP A 522 14.59 -2.56 -13.54
N LEU A 523 15.13 -1.62 -14.32
CA LEU A 523 14.96 -1.58 -15.78
C LEU A 523 15.90 -2.55 -16.50
N LEU A 524 17.08 -2.85 -15.94
CA LEU A 524 18.14 -3.61 -16.61
C LEU A 524 17.70 -4.94 -17.24
N PRO A 525 16.84 -5.78 -16.61
CA PRO A 525 16.34 -7.01 -17.24
C PRO A 525 15.59 -6.79 -18.56
N HIS A 526 15.15 -5.56 -18.85
CA HIS A 526 14.36 -5.21 -20.03
C HIS A 526 15.17 -4.52 -21.14
N LEU A 527 16.46 -4.22 -20.93
CA LEU A 527 17.28 -3.41 -21.84
C LEU A 527 18.22 -4.24 -22.73
N GLY A 528 17.82 -5.48 -23.04
CA GLY A 528 18.59 -6.41 -23.87
C GLY A 528 19.86 -6.96 -23.21
N GLU A 529 20.76 -7.51 -24.00
CA GLU A 529 21.96 -8.20 -23.53
C GLU A 529 22.88 -7.30 -22.68
N LYS A 530 23.05 -6.03 -23.07
CA LYS A 530 23.83 -5.05 -22.29
C LYS A 530 23.22 -4.82 -20.91
N GLY A 531 21.90 -4.74 -20.83
CA GLY A 531 21.17 -4.60 -19.58
C GLY A 531 21.41 -5.79 -18.65
N LEU A 532 21.23 -7.01 -19.15
CA LEU A 532 21.48 -8.25 -18.40
C LEU A 532 22.94 -8.36 -17.94
N ALA A 533 23.90 -8.08 -18.82
CA ALA A 533 25.32 -8.09 -18.47
C ALA A 533 25.65 -7.09 -17.35
N LYS A 534 25.05 -5.89 -17.37
CA LYS A 534 25.19 -4.91 -16.29
C LYS A 534 24.51 -5.37 -15.00
N LEU A 535 23.34 -6.00 -15.08
CA LEU A 535 22.61 -6.55 -13.94
C LEU A 535 23.43 -7.64 -13.22
N ASP A 536 24.12 -8.50 -13.95
CA ASP A 536 25.01 -9.54 -13.38
C ASP A 536 26.14 -8.93 -12.53
N THR A 537 26.61 -7.72 -12.87
CA THR A 537 27.59 -7.01 -12.03
C THR A 537 27.01 -6.59 -10.68
N PHE A 538 25.72 -6.23 -10.63
CA PHE A 538 25.04 -5.89 -9.38
C PHE A 538 24.75 -7.12 -8.53
N ILE A 539 24.43 -8.27 -9.13
CA ILE A 539 24.33 -9.56 -8.42
C ILE A 539 25.66 -9.94 -7.74
N ALA A 540 26.79 -9.50 -8.30
CA ALA A 540 28.13 -9.72 -7.73
C ALA A 540 28.64 -8.54 -6.87
N SER A 541 27.83 -7.51 -6.63
CA SER A 541 28.25 -6.31 -5.91
C SER A 541 28.62 -6.60 -4.45
N LYS A 542 29.53 -5.81 -3.89
CA LYS A 542 29.81 -5.82 -2.44
C LYS A 542 28.68 -5.15 -1.64
N ASP A 543 27.91 -4.28 -2.28
CA ASP A 543 26.76 -3.61 -1.68
C ASP A 543 25.56 -4.55 -1.58
N GLU A 544 25.02 -4.73 -0.37
CA GLU A 544 23.88 -5.61 -0.10
C GLU A 544 22.61 -5.13 -0.80
N ALA A 545 22.31 -3.83 -0.78
CA ALA A 545 21.12 -3.27 -1.38
C ALA A 545 21.13 -3.45 -2.90
N GLN A 546 22.28 -3.26 -3.55
CA GLN A 546 22.42 -3.51 -4.99
C GLN A 546 22.17 -4.97 -5.36
N ARG A 547 22.73 -5.94 -4.60
CA ARG A 547 22.47 -7.37 -4.83
C ARG A 547 21.00 -7.71 -4.65
N LEU A 548 20.38 -7.19 -3.58
CA LEU A 548 18.96 -7.40 -3.26
C LEU A 548 18.06 -6.89 -4.38
N ILE A 549 18.24 -5.64 -4.81
CA ILE A 549 17.43 -5.01 -5.86
C ILE A 549 17.64 -5.72 -7.20
N ALA A 550 18.88 -6.05 -7.56
CA ALA A 550 19.15 -6.77 -8.79
C ALA A 550 18.45 -8.13 -8.83
N PHE A 551 18.47 -8.87 -7.72
CA PHE A 551 17.77 -10.16 -7.66
C PHE A 551 16.25 -9.99 -7.70
N ARG A 552 15.69 -9.01 -6.98
CA ARG A 552 14.26 -8.68 -7.07
C ARG A 552 13.86 -8.27 -8.49
N ALA A 553 14.68 -7.50 -9.19
CA ALA A 553 14.44 -7.12 -10.58
C ALA A 553 14.36 -8.35 -11.50
N ILE A 554 15.23 -9.35 -11.32
CA ILE A 554 15.18 -10.62 -12.06
C ILE A 554 13.86 -11.37 -11.80
N ARG A 555 13.48 -11.51 -10.53
CA ARG A 555 12.28 -12.25 -10.10
C ARG A 555 10.98 -11.64 -10.65
N ARG A 556 10.95 -10.34 -10.93
CA ARG A 556 9.75 -9.59 -11.32
C ARG A 556 9.65 -9.32 -12.83
N THR A 557 10.13 -10.27 -13.64
CA THR A 557 10.14 -10.17 -15.10
C THR A 557 9.03 -10.95 -15.80
N ASP A 558 8.06 -11.48 -15.06
CA ASP A 558 7.04 -12.42 -15.56
C ASP A 558 7.65 -13.64 -16.28
N GLY A 559 8.72 -14.16 -15.70
CA GLY A 559 9.42 -15.35 -16.22
C GLY A 559 10.30 -15.11 -17.46
N LYS A 560 10.45 -13.86 -17.93
CA LYS A 560 11.36 -13.55 -19.05
C LYS A 560 12.81 -13.88 -18.73
N VAL A 561 13.21 -13.78 -17.46
CA VAL A 561 14.50 -14.23 -16.95
C VAL A 561 14.27 -15.31 -15.91
N ASP A 562 14.84 -16.50 -16.11
CA ASP A 562 14.77 -17.55 -15.09
C ASP A 562 15.65 -17.17 -13.90
N ALA A 563 15.02 -17.01 -12.74
CA ALA A 563 15.68 -16.61 -11.51
C ALA A 563 16.40 -17.78 -10.79
N LEU A 564 16.18 -19.04 -11.17
CA LEU A 564 16.73 -20.19 -10.44
C LEU A 564 18.27 -20.21 -10.38
N PRO A 565 19.02 -19.96 -11.47
CA PRO A 565 20.48 -19.93 -11.40
C PRO A 565 20.99 -18.86 -10.42
N TYR A 566 20.33 -17.71 -10.39
CA TYR A 566 20.63 -16.62 -9.46
C TYR A 566 20.29 -17.00 -8.01
N ALA A 567 19.11 -17.60 -7.78
CA ALA A 567 18.70 -18.08 -6.46
C ALA A 567 19.67 -19.10 -5.88
N LYS A 568 20.17 -20.06 -6.69
CA LYS A 568 21.18 -21.04 -6.27
C LYS A 568 22.48 -20.40 -5.78
N LYS A 569 22.94 -19.35 -6.48
CA LYS A 569 24.12 -18.57 -6.06
C LYS A 569 23.84 -17.81 -4.77
N LEU A 570 22.70 -17.13 -4.70
CA LEU A 570 22.34 -16.21 -3.61
C LEU A 570 21.83 -16.92 -2.35
N ALA A 571 21.50 -18.21 -2.42
CA ALA A 571 21.19 -19.04 -1.26
C ALA A 571 22.33 -19.08 -0.22
N LYS A 572 23.56 -18.76 -0.65
CA LYS A 572 24.78 -18.70 0.18
C LYS A 572 25.24 -17.27 0.47
N ASP A 573 24.46 -16.25 0.12
CA ASP A 573 24.83 -14.86 0.36
C ASP A 573 25.04 -14.62 1.86
N PRO A 574 26.04 -13.80 2.28
CA PRO A 574 26.21 -13.46 3.69
C PRO A 574 24.98 -12.78 4.30
N SER A 575 24.19 -12.05 3.50
CA SER A 575 22.98 -11.38 3.99
C SER A 575 21.80 -12.35 4.17
N PRO A 576 21.17 -12.38 5.36
CA PRO A 576 19.91 -13.09 5.55
C PRO A 576 18.78 -12.56 4.67
N SER A 577 18.75 -11.25 4.35
CA SER A 577 17.69 -10.66 3.53
C SER A 577 17.71 -11.20 2.10
N ILE A 578 18.90 -11.38 1.52
CA ILE A 578 19.09 -11.93 0.17
C ILE A 578 18.78 -13.43 0.14
N ARG A 579 19.23 -14.19 1.15
CA ARG A 579 18.89 -15.61 1.27
C ARG A 579 17.38 -15.84 1.43
N ALA A 580 16.68 -14.97 2.16
CA ALA A 580 15.23 -15.01 2.31
C ALA A 580 14.50 -14.79 0.97
N GLU A 581 14.96 -13.86 0.13
CA GLU A 581 14.44 -13.67 -1.23
C GLU A 581 14.68 -14.89 -2.11
N ALA A 582 15.84 -15.54 -1.98
CA ALA A 582 16.15 -16.76 -2.72
C ALA A 582 15.18 -17.90 -2.34
N ALA A 583 14.80 -18.02 -1.07
CA ALA A 583 13.75 -18.95 -0.66
C ALA A 583 12.38 -18.57 -1.24
N GLN A 584 11.98 -17.30 -1.20
CA GLN A 584 10.69 -16.84 -1.73
C GLN A 584 10.52 -17.17 -3.22
N GLU A 585 11.60 -17.11 -4.01
CA GLU A 585 11.58 -17.51 -5.42
C GLU A 585 11.17 -18.98 -5.64
N MET A 586 11.34 -19.85 -4.64
CA MET A 586 11.09 -21.28 -4.78
C MET A 586 9.63 -21.70 -4.61
N ARG A 587 8.74 -20.82 -4.15
CA ARG A 587 7.37 -21.17 -3.71
C ARG A 587 6.55 -21.97 -4.72
N TYR A 588 6.67 -21.62 -6.00
CA TYR A 588 5.90 -22.22 -7.09
C TYR A 588 6.72 -23.24 -7.89
N ARG A 589 7.96 -23.55 -7.47
CA ARG A 589 8.82 -24.53 -8.14
C ARG A 589 8.59 -25.93 -7.59
N SER A 590 8.89 -26.93 -8.41
CA SER A 590 8.93 -28.31 -7.95
C SER A 590 9.97 -28.47 -6.85
N PHE A 591 9.79 -29.45 -5.95
CA PHE A 591 10.76 -29.65 -4.89
C PHE A 591 12.15 -30.01 -5.42
N ASP A 592 12.26 -30.73 -6.54
CA ASP A 592 13.56 -31.09 -7.13
C ASP A 592 14.38 -29.87 -7.55
N GLU A 593 13.72 -28.84 -8.11
CA GLU A 593 14.35 -27.57 -8.45
C GLU A 593 14.68 -26.75 -7.19
N ALA A 594 13.76 -26.75 -6.22
CA ALA A 594 13.83 -25.91 -5.03
C ALA A 594 14.75 -26.45 -3.92
N LYS A 595 14.97 -27.76 -3.87
CA LYS A 595 15.61 -28.47 -2.75
C LYS A 595 16.97 -27.89 -2.39
N GLU A 596 17.82 -27.64 -3.38
CA GLU A 596 19.18 -27.10 -3.16
C GLU A 596 19.12 -25.73 -2.48
N VAL A 597 18.30 -24.82 -3.00
CA VAL A 597 18.14 -23.45 -2.48
C VAL A 597 17.55 -23.48 -1.08
N LEU A 598 16.40 -24.16 -0.91
CA LEU A 598 15.67 -24.17 0.36
C LEU A 598 16.48 -24.81 1.49
N LEU A 599 17.22 -25.90 1.22
CA LEU A 599 18.08 -26.53 2.22
C LEU A 599 19.22 -25.59 2.66
N GLU A 600 19.85 -24.92 1.70
CA GLU A 600 20.96 -24.01 2.01
C GLU A 600 20.48 -22.80 2.81
N VAL A 601 19.38 -22.18 2.40
CA VAL A 601 18.77 -21.07 3.14
C VAL A 601 18.37 -21.51 4.56
N ALA A 602 17.73 -22.68 4.71
CA ALA A 602 17.30 -23.17 6.02
C ALA A 602 18.47 -23.47 6.98
N LYS A 603 19.61 -23.97 6.47
CA LYS A 603 20.84 -24.13 7.28
C LYS A 603 21.41 -22.80 7.76
N GLY A 604 21.19 -21.73 7.01
CA GLY A 604 21.59 -20.36 7.37
C GLY A 604 20.69 -19.66 8.39
N TYR A 605 19.67 -20.34 8.94
CA TYR A 605 18.83 -19.80 10.01
C TYR A 605 19.55 -19.82 11.36
N ASP A 606 19.59 -18.67 12.02
CA ASP A 606 20.32 -18.45 13.28
C ASP A 606 19.56 -18.93 14.53
N GLY A 607 18.29 -19.31 14.38
CA GLY A 607 17.41 -19.70 15.49
C GLY A 607 16.57 -18.55 16.07
N SER A 608 16.73 -17.31 15.60
CA SER A 608 16.12 -16.11 16.21
C SER A 608 15.39 -15.18 15.23
N ASP A 609 15.85 -15.05 13.99
CA ASP A 609 15.26 -14.14 13.01
C ASP A 609 13.90 -14.64 12.51
N ARG A 610 12.82 -14.06 13.04
CA ARG A 610 11.43 -14.40 12.65
C ARG A 610 11.12 -14.08 11.20
N ALA A 611 11.66 -13.01 10.62
CA ALA A 611 11.41 -12.67 9.22
C ALA A 611 12.07 -13.70 8.29
N TYR A 612 13.25 -14.18 8.66
CA TYR A 612 13.97 -15.22 7.94
C TYR A 612 13.25 -16.57 8.05
N LEU A 613 12.85 -16.96 9.26
CA LEU A 613 12.07 -18.18 9.50
C LEU A 613 10.75 -18.16 8.72
N PHE A 614 10.04 -17.03 8.74
CA PHE A 614 8.82 -16.85 7.95
C PHE A 614 9.09 -17.12 6.47
N SER A 615 10.13 -16.50 5.91
CA SER A 615 10.50 -16.56 4.50
C SER A 615 10.90 -17.96 4.04
N ILE A 616 11.57 -18.75 4.88
CA ILE A 616 11.87 -20.17 4.59
C ILE A 616 10.58 -20.94 4.31
N GLY A 617 9.61 -20.87 5.23
CA GLY A 617 8.37 -21.62 5.05
C GLY A 617 7.44 -21.03 3.99
N ALA A 618 7.48 -19.71 3.76
CA ALA A 618 6.72 -19.07 2.69
C ALA A 618 7.29 -19.46 1.31
N GLY A 619 8.61 -19.52 1.20
CA GLY A 619 9.36 -20.01 0.04
C GLY A 619 9.23 -21.51 -0.18
N ALA A 620 9.09 -22.32 0.87
CA ALA A 620 8.81 -23.75 0.73
C ALA A 620 7.42 -24.01 0.11
N GLY A 621 6.45 -23.12 0.34
CA GLY A 621 5.13 -23.20 -0.30
C GLY A 621 4.43 -24.52 -0.01
N GLN A 622 4.17 -25.32 -1.04
CA GLN A 622 3.55 -26.65 -0.91
C GLN A 622 4.57 -27.75 -0.55
N ASN A 623 5.87 -27.46 -0.58
CA ASN A 623 6.96 -28.41 -0.37
C ASN A 623 7.45 -28.46 1.09
N THR A 624 6.69 -27.96 2.08
CA THR A 624 7.16 -27.86 3.48
C THR A 624 7.53 -29.21 4.08
N ALA A 625 6.73 -30.26 3.83
CA ALA A 625 7.00 -31.61 4.32
C ALA A 625 8.28 -32.19 3.70
N GLN A 626 8.46 -32.04 2.39
CA GLN A 626 9.66 -32.53 1.68
C GLN A 626 10.92 -31.79 2.14
N LEU A 627 10.83 -30.47 2.36
CA LEU A 627 11.93 -29.68 2.92
C LEU A 627 12.29 -30.17 4.33
N TRP A 628 11.30 -30.42 5.18
CA TRP A 628 11.56 -30.94 6.52
C TRP A 628 12.25 -32.31 6.48
N THR A 629 11.77 -33.25 5.65
CA THR A 629 12.42 -34.56 5.48
C THR A 629 13.88 -34.41 5.07
N ALA A 630 14.17 -33.57 4.08
CA ALA A 630 15.52 -33.34 3.61
C ALA A 630 16.41 -32.65 4.67
N LEU A 631 15.84 -31.77 5.51
CA LEU A 631 16.54 -31.18 6.66
C LEU A 631 16.86 -32.22 7.74
N SER A 632 15.89 -33.07 8.08
CA SER A 632 16.07 -34.16 9.05
C SER A 632 17.17 -35.13 8.62
N GLU A 633 17.22 -35.50 7.34
CA GLU A 633 18.27 -36.35 6.76
C GLU A 633 19.65 -35.68 6.82
N ALA A 634 19.72 -34.37 6.52
CA ALA A 634 20.96 -33.62 6.48
C ALA A 634 21.52 -33.32 7.88
N LEU A 635 20.66 -33.00 8.85
CA LEU A 635 21.06 -32.55 10.18
C LEU A 635 21.08 -33.68 11.22
N LYS A 636 20.38 -34.79 10.98
CA LYS A 636 20.28 -35.95 11.88
C LYS A 636 20.04 -35.54 13.35
N PRO A 637 18.98 -34.79 13.64
CA PRO A 637 18.77 -34.15 14.94
C PRO A 637 18.48 -35.14 16.08
N GLY A 638 18.23 -36.41 15.76
CA GLY A 638 17.86 -37.45 16.72
C GLY A 638 16.43 -37.31 17.22
N GLU A 639 16.16 -37.91 18.37
CA GLU A 639 14.85 -37.87 19.05
C GLU A 639 14.44 -36.42 19.42
N PRO A 640 13.13 -36.10 19.46
CA PRO A 640 12.63 -34.75 19.74
C PRO A 640 13.20 -34.06 20.99
N SER A 641 13.46 -34.82 22.05
CA SER A 641 14.04 -34.30 23.30
C SER A 641 15.50 -33.81 23.17
N LYS A 642 16.16 -34.08 22.04
CA LYS A 642 17.54 -33.68 21.73
C LYS A 642 17.62 -32.60 20.66
N TRP A 643 16.50 -32.17 20.11
CA TRP A 643 16.50 -31.14 19.07
C TRP A 643 17.07 -29.84 19.59
N SER A 644 17.87 -29.17 18.75
CA SER A 644 18.25 -27.78 19.00
C SER A 644 17.04 -26.86 18.84
N ASP A 645 17.04 -25.72 19.52
CA ASP A 645 16.00 -24.70 19.36
C ASP A 645 15.80 -24.28 17.89
N THR A 646 16.90 -24.17 17.13
CA THR A 646 16.87 -23.87 15.70
C THR A 646 16.09 -24.93 14.91
N PHE A 647 16.39 -26.21 15.12
CA PHE A 647 15.69 -27.30 14.43
C PHE A 647 14.23 -27.41 14.86
N ALA A 648 13.94 -27.22 16.15
CA ALA A 648 12.58 -27.22 16.68
C ALA A 648 11.74 -26.09 16.06
N ARG A 649 12.30 -24.88 15.93
CA ARG A 649 11.61 -23.74 15.28
C ARG A 649 11.39 -23.95 13.78
N LEU A 650 12.36 -24.52 13.07
CA LEU A 650 12.18 -24.91 11.66
C LEU A 650 11.07 -25.96 11.51
N THR A 651 11.07 -26.97 12.38
CA THR A 651 10.02 -27.99 12.41
C THR A 651 8.65 -27.37 12.66
N TRP A 652 8.54 -26.48 13.66
CA TRP A 652 7.30 -25.76 13.93
C TRP A 652 6.85 -24.87 12.77
N ARG A 653 7.78 -24.22 12.06
CA ARG A 653 7.46 -23.42 10.87
C ARG A 653 6.91 -24.25 9.71
N LEU A 654 7.50 -25.43 9.49
CA LEU A 654 7.19 -26.28 8.34
C LEU A 654 5.96 -27.17 8.58
N MET A 655 5.62 -27.46 9.85
CA MET A 655 4.47 -28.26 10.28
C MET A 655 4.27 -29.55 9.45
N PRO A 656 5.30 -30.40 9.30
CA PRO A 656 5.11 -31.69 8.62
C PRO A 656 4.22 -32.59 9.49
N GLU A 657 3.35 -33.39 8.87
CA GLU A 657 2.51 -34.36 9.61
C GLU A 657 3.35 -35.34 10.44
N ALA A 658 4.56 -35.67 10.00
CA ALA A 658 5.47 -36.58 10.71
C ALA A 658 6.09 -36.01 12.00
N ALA A 659 5.93 -34.71 12.28
CA ALA A 659 6.47 -34.07 13.49
C ALA A 659 5.39 -33.53 14.44
N VAL A 660 4.11 -33.77 14.11
CA VAL A 660 2.94 -33.51 14.96
C VAL A 660 2.53 -34.84 15.58
#